data_AF-A0A9E6TE35-F1
#
_entry.id   AF-A0A9E6TE35-F1
#
_cell.length_a   1.000
_cell.length_b   1.000
_cell.length_c   1.000
_cell.angle_alpha   90.00
_cell.angle_beta   90.00
_cell.angle_gamma   90.00
#
_symmetry.space_group_name_H-M   'P 1'
#
loop_
_entity.id
_entity.type
_entity.pdbx_description
1 polymer ?
#
loop_
_entity_poly.entity_id
_entity_poly.type
_entity_poly.pdbx_seq_one_letter_code
_entity_poly.pdbx_strand_id
1 'polypeptide(L)'
;MNDKTRNKTFWSSPVALSEWKSRDEADAVERQLVLAQLEGALSQYTDDQKINWYGHEVELQTGSSLFEIYNPGSLLLNQLLATGPVFGAIAREGASDHDGLLRVTPDGKMEVRAVRGWVDLVAARHFEYSVPTQSALTLISDIAKVASGYIWPDNAITLDQWFRFHDINLPDNKAKVRNLIDLFEFDPPVPEPGNYWEHFQTEDPALVVLSEEQFSAIRNATAKLMPNRKLLTALYNVTGRAAVTHERAAQRVIELVNHPIALNLAGDYLKELGWFGVNEGQQASDDILRQLLMTAILLDLDPSIGHGIQRNRVVGLDLYAPKNVDRHPSVILEALTAVLRTRQWVEAGLEPLVAHLLLARNAPEFLVREIPSSVTLGSIGWINFCRAVMLVETLKTGATRGMTYAQVMAYGELEPVSESQKHKRDLAMIDPIVDWALINQIVTVAELEQAEQTTTRRAIDAFERHSETFAQIAKAFSTPLPDRAKIARSALQIAAPGCDSLDEKALSEKGGQQVMSMVDLHQSGDLVTGQWDRRTVRLVTNGVLRPAINYNPSGVSLYARYPNLLKLGSCDEEMDRQLAVHFDDLNSAMLSSVKLALAQMPEADLQVFMNADIHFLTVRESAIYSKSRGLGGPLKIDLDQETMQSRDAATGRFGIVMYASHENADICYELFTSRAETRKNDALAAFIKRERKLRQRSRMSASADLTFPLSITATQLLPLDVKRYTHATAEDSSITSSMAIIDNFGMLNAPQASSTPKSGFYQKFNDANIERIATFLVKNRPYLNKNELRELVRVPTPLELSREEGERLLTYFIDLVVPFKKCIEDIASGEHDKVVDGVYGCLMDGIGLVGTVAGATSKVLSISAKAISTTSRAARFTRLAFTSAVSLFNPLDGVPSGIQSGGKLVNKGLLRCSKNSHELVARANSQLHKLSGRRQSYDLLGASQSTHLGLGHWQPRGTPGNAVAVLAARSGNQWYALNRRGKLWGQPLSGFAYQMPLQLPYSTKTLPASYTRNFIETSLPRARAKIDNAIAVISRHEFKRDGDLLMKALFGNTSQVATDRLVNYLRLIRFDFAGFSVSNTLLDAVKHNETLASFDVNNYKRWKSASSNDASGIAFIEIYTQNLNKHFVNLGFNHDVVADDLIHELFHGSAQTVDVGYATDTEHASHSGQRLDVAQLLDLASGNLLVGDSSAGNHAVSKAFENADSLAIATSLLSQMATDKTTFDRNMTIIRRALDSSGGRAIGQPVVITLNKPR
;
A
#
# COMPACT_ATOMS: atom_id res chain seq x y z
N MET A 1 38.29 -27.10 1.77
CA MET A 1 38.27 -26.36 0.50
C MET A 1 37.02 -26.83 -0.23
N ASN A 2 35.94 -26.05 -0.17
CA ASN A 2 34.73 -26.33 -0.93
C ASN A 2 34.96 -25.77 -2.34
N ASP A 3 35.33 -26.65 -3.28
CA ASP A 3 35.16 -26.35 -4.70
C ASP A 3 33.66 -26.12 -4.91
N LYS A 4 33.26 -24.85 -5.06
CA LYS A 4 31.92 -24.53 -5.54
C LYS A 4 31.83 -25.09 -6.97
N THR A 5 31.07 -26.15 -7.15
CA THR A 5 30.64 -26.63 -8.47
C THR A 5 30.05 -25.44 -9.21
N ARG A 6 30.66 -25.06 -10.34
CA ARG A 6 30.05 -24.13 -11.30
C ARG A 6 28.89 -24.91 -11.93
N ASN A 7 27.68 -24.34 -11.86
CA ASN A 7 26.52 -24.93 -12.51
C ASN A 7 26.25 -24.21 -13.83
N LYS A 8 25.78 -24.95 -14.84
CA LYS A 8 25.45 -24.43 -16.18
C LYS A 8 24.46 -23.27 -16.15
N THR A 9 24.82 -22.16 -16.81
CA THR A 9 23.94 -21.03 -17.15
C THR A 9 23.53 -21.12 -18.62
N PHE A 10 22.23 -21.09 -18.93
CA PHE A 10 21.74 -21.30 -20.30
C PHE A 10 21.66 -19.99 -21.11
N TRP A 11 21.44 -18.86 -20.44
CA TRP A 11 21.53 -17.53 -21.03
C TRP A 11 22.82 -16.83 -20.65
N SER A 12 23.26 -15.96 -21.56
CA SER A 12 24.23 -14.92 -21.22
C SER A 12 23.50 -13.73 -20.58
N SER A 13 24.17 -12.97 -19.71
CA SER A 13 23.58 -11.78 -19.07
C SER A 13 22.87 -10.82 -20.06
N PRO A 14 23.41 -10.57 -21.28
CA PRO A 14 22.73 -9.74 -22.27
C PRO A 14 21.38 -10.32 -22.75
N VAL A 15 21.29 -11.64 -22.93
CA VAL A 15 20.07 -12.32 -23.37
C VAL A 15 19.02 -12.30 -22.27
N ALA A 16 19.41 -12.56 -21.02
CA ALA A 16 18.53 -12.47 -19.86
C ALA A 16 17.96 -11.05 -19.67
N LEU A 17 18.81 -10.02 -19.79
CA LEU A 17 18.37 -8.62 -19.70
C LEU A 17 17.42 -8.23 -20.84
N SER A 18 17.68 -8.72 -22.06
CA SER A 18 16.82 -8.47 -23.22
C SER A 18 15.42 -9.06 -23.02
N GLU A 19 15.33 -10.29 -22.52
CA GLU A 19 14.03 -10.91 -22.24
C GLU A 19 13.26 -10.14 -21.16
N TRP A 20 13.93 -9.78 -20.07
CA TRP A 20 13.26 -9.09 -18.97
C TRP A 20 12.68 -7.74 -19.40
N LYS A 21 13.38 -7.01 -20.27
CA LYS A 21 12.87 -5.78 -20.88
C LYS A 21 11.67 -6.02 -21.78
N SER A 22 11.74 -7.05 -22.64
CA SER A 22 10.61 -7.41 -23.49
C SER A 22 9.36 -7.72 -22.67
N ARG A 23 9.53 -8.37 -21.51
CA ARG A 23 8.43 -8.64 -20.59
C ARG A 23 7.92 -7.39 -19.88
N ASP A 24 8.79 -6.51 -19.39
CA ASP A 24 8.38 -5.26 -18.75
C ASP A 24 7.62 -4.34 -19.73
N GLU A 25 8.06 -4.27 -20.97
CA GLU A 25 7.36 -3.56 -22.05
C GLU A 25 5.97 -4.16 -22.31
N ALA A 26 5.84 -5.50 -22.36
CA ALA A 26 4.56 -6.17 -22.52
C ALA A 26 3.62 -5.95 -21.32
N ASP A 27 4.12 -6.06 -20.09
CA ASP A 27 3.38 -5.76 -18.85
C ASP A 27 2.91 -4.29 -18.83
N ALA A 28 3.72 -3.35 -19.34
CA ALA A 28 3.36 -1.95 -19.45
C ALA A 28 2.22 -1.71 -20.44
N VAL A 29 2.19 -2.43 -21.58
CA VAL A 29 1.09 -2.36 -22.54
C VAL A 29 -0.21 -2.89 -21.92
N GLU A 30 -0.18 -4.05 -21.24
CA GLU A 30 -1.35 -4.56 -20.52
C GLU A 30 -1.87 -3.57 -19.49
N ARG A 31 -0.96 -2.93 -18.71
CA ARG A 31 -1.36 -1.91 -17.74
C ARG A 31 -2.10 -0.75 -18.41
N GLN A 32 -1.66 -0.28 -19.58
CA GLN A 32 -2.35 0.80 -20.30
C GLN A 32 -3.75 0.38 -20.73
N LEU A 33 -3.93 -0.87 -21.17
CA LEU A 33 -5.26 -1.41 -21.49
C LEU A 33 -6.15 -1.46 -20.25
N VAL A 34 -5.63 -1.89 -19.11
CA VAL A 34 -6.37 -1.88 -17.83
C VAL A 34 -6.72 -0.45 -17.40
N LEU A 35 -5.81 0.51 -17.53
CA LEU A 35 -6.06 1.91 -17.18
C LEU A 35 -7.21 2.49 -18.02
N ALA A 36 -7.23 2.23 -19.33
CA ALA A 36 -8.32 2.65 -20.21
C ALA A 36 -9.69 2.06 -19.78
N GLN A 37 -9.73 0.78 -19.33
CA GLN A 37 -10.94 0.16 -18.81
C GLN A 37 -11.41 0.80 -17.48
N LEU A 38 -10.46 1.12 -16.58
CA LEU A 38 -10.74 1.80 -15.32
C LEU A 38 -11.32 3.21 -15.56
N GLU A 39 -10.74 3.98 -16.49
CA GLU A 39 -11.24 5.30 -16.89
C GLU A 39 -12.65 5.21 -17.50
N GLY A 40 -12.88 4.22 -18.38
CA GLY A 40 -14.20 3.94 -18.93
C GLY A 40 -15.25 3.68 -17.85
N ALA A 41 -14.90 2.91 -16.82
CA ALA A 41 -15.78 2.63 -15.69
C ALA A 41 -16.18 3.87 -14.89
N LEU A 42 -15.33 4.91 -14.82
CA LEU A 42 -15.71 6.18 -14.17
C LEU A 42 -16.86 6.90 -14.89
N SER A 43 -17.04 6.68 -16.18
CA SER A 43 -18.15 7.26 -16.94
C SER A 43 -19.41 6.38 -16.92
N GLN A 44 -19.24 5.06 -16.86
CA GLN A 44 -20.32 4.08 -17.01
C GLN A 44 -21.12 3.83 -15.72
N TYR A 45 -20.47 3.91 -14.55
CA TYR A 45 -21.06 3.55 -13.26
C TYR A 45 -21.36 4.77 -12.37
N THR A 46 -22.43 4.69 -11.57
CA THR A 46 -22.75 5.68 -10.52
C THR A 46 -21.93 5.45 -9.25
N ASP A 47 -21.78 6.44 -8.37
CA ASP A 47 -20.87 6.37 -7.21
C ASP A 47 -21.17 5.20 -6.25
N ASP A 48 -22.43 4.80 -6.07
CA ASP A 48 -22.85 3.73 -5.14
C ASP A 48 -23.05 2.35 -5.81
N GLN A 49 -22.86 2.25 -7.13
CA GLN A 49 -23.07 1.00 -7.86
C GLN A 49 -21.87 0.07 -7.71
N LYS A 50 -22.13 -1.19 -7.33
CA LYS A 50 -21.10 -2.23 -7.29
C LYS A 50 -20.66 -2.59 -8.72
N ILE A 51 -19.36 -2.48 -8.99
CA ILE A 51 -18.79 -2.80 -10.30
C ILE A 51 -18.47 -4.29 -10.37
N ASN A 52 -18.92 -4.95 -11.43
CA ASN A 52 -18.58 -6.33 -11.73
C ASN A 52 -17.53 -6.39 -12.84
N TRP A 53 -16.28 -6.65 -12.46
CA TRP A 53 -15.13 -6.73 -13.39
C TRP A 53 -15.09 -8.01 -14.23
N TYR A 54 -15.94 -8.99 -13.94
CA TYR A 54 -16.03 -10.22 -14.72
C TYR A 54 -16.50 -9.97 -16.17
N GLY A 55 -17.29 -8.90 -16.41
CA GLY A 55 -17.78 -8.55 -17.74
C GLY A 55 -16.84 -7.64 -18.55
N HIS A 56 -15.65 -7.35 -18.03
CA HIS A 56 -14.65 -6.51 -18.67
C HIS A 56 -13.45 -7.37 -19.05
N GLU A 57 -13.04 -7.33 -20.31
CA GLU A 57 -12.01 -8.21 -20.85
C GLU A 57 -10.78 -7.41 -21.31
N VAL A 58 -9.61 -8.03 -21.17
CA VAL A 58 -8.34 -7.54 -21.70
C VAL A 58 -7.61 -8.68 -22.41
N GLU A 59 -7.10 -8.40 -23.59
CA GLU A 59 -6.27 -9.36 -24.33
C GLU A 59 -4.84 -9.33 -23.80
N LEU A 60 -4.35 -10.50 -23.37
CA LEU A 60 -3.00 -10.64 -22.85
C LEU A 60 -1.96 -10.35 -23.93
N GLN A 61 -0.92 -9.60 -23.55
CA GLN A 61 0.18 -9.27 -24.44
C GLN A 61 1.21 -10.39 -24.46
N THR A 62 1.58 -10.84 -25.65
CA THR A 62 2.62 -11.88 -25.82
C THR A 62 3.89 -11.47 -25.08
N GLY A 63 4.35 -12.33 -24.17
CA GLY A 63 5.56 -12.10 -23.36
C GLY A 63 5.33 -11.34 -22.06
N SER A 64 4.09 -10.94 -21.72
CA SER A 64 3.78 -10.39 -20.39
C SER A 64 3.90 -11.45 -19.29
N SER A 65 4.05 -11.01 -18.04
CA SER A 65 4.17 -11.87 -16.87
C SER A 65 2.96 -12.82 -16.72
N LEU A 66 1.75 -12.33 -17.02
CA LEU A 66 0.54 -13.16 -16.96
C LEU A 66 0.44 -14.08 -18.16
N PHE A 67 0.75 -13.58 -19.36
CA PHE A 67 0.77 -14.39 -20.58
C PHE A 67 1.70 -15.60 -20.46
N GLU A 68 2.92 -15.44 -19.93
CA GLU A 68 3.89 -16.53 -19.77
C GLU A 68 3.36 -17.70 -18.92
N ILE A 69 2.47 -17.42 -17.96
CA ILE A 69 1.85 -18.44 -17.10
C ILE A 69 0.55 -18.95 -17.71
N TYR A 70 -0.24 -18.08 -18.32
CA TYR A 70 -1.57 -18.38 -18.83
C TYR A 70 -1.53 -19.19 -20.13
N ASN A 71 -0.70 -18.76 -21.10
CA ASN A 71 -0.66 -19.32 -22.44
C ASN A 71 -0.37 -20.85 -22.47
N PRO A 72 0.55 -21.40 -21.65
CA PRO A 72 0.71 -22.85 -21.53
C PRO A 72 -0.59 -23.61 -21.19
N GLY A 73 -1.40 -23.05 -20.30
CA GLY A 73 -2.70 -23.62 -19.95
C GLY A 73 -3.69 -23.56 -21.11
N SER A 74 -3.73 -22.43 -21.82
CA SER A 74 -4.60 -22.25 -23.00
C SER A 74 -4.25 -23.22 -24.12
N LEU A 75 -2.95 -23.42 -24.40
CA LEU A 75 -2.49 -24.39 -25.40
C LEU A 75 -2.87 -25.84 -25.02
N LEU A 76 -2.69 -26.22 -23.75
CA LEU A 76 -3.11 -27.53 -23.24
C LEU A 76 -4.63 -27.71 -23.34
N LEU A 77 -5.40 -26.66 -23.05
CA LEU A 77 -6.85 -26.69 -23.18
C LEU A 77 -7.27 -26.87 -24.64
N ASN A 78 -6.67 -26.14 -25.58
CA ASN A 78 -6.93 -26.30 -27.01
C ASN A 78 -6.62 -27.72 -27.52
N GLN A 79 -5.51 -28.32 -27.06
CA GLN A 79 -5.21 -29.72 -27.36
C GLN A 79 -6.27 -30.67 -26.78
N LEU A 80 -6.72 -30.40 -25.55
CA LEU A 80 -7.72 -31.20 -24.86
C LEU A 80 -9.10 -31.12 -25.55
N LEU A 81 -9.48 -29.95 -26.06
CA LEU A 81 -10.71 -29.72 -26.81
C LEU A 81 -10.77 -30.52 -28.12
N ALA A 82 -9.61 -30.79 -28.74
CA ALA A 82 -9.52 -31.62 -29.93
C ALA A 82 -9.69 -33.13 -29.65
N THR A 83 -9.79 -33.56 -28.38
CA THR A 83 -9.94 -34.97 -28.03
C THR A 83 -11.38 -35.45 -28.12
N GLY A 84 -11.58 -36.68 -28.62
CA GLY A 84 -12.91 -37.28 -28.77
C GLY A 84 -13.78 -37.29 -27.50
N PRO A 85 -13.25 -37.61 -26.30
CA PRO A 85 -14.03 -37.58 -25.06
C PRO A 85 -14.59 -36.19 -24.73
N VAL A 86 -13.81 -35.13 -24.98
CA VAL A 86 -14.17 -33.75 -24.65
C VAL A 86 -15.13 -33.18 -25.68
N PHE A 87 -14.82 -33.35 -26.97
CA PHE A 87 -15.73 -32.99 -28.06
C PHE A 87 -17.10 -33.65 -27.88
N GLY A 88 -17.12 -34.96 -27.56
CA GLY A 88 -18.36 -35.69 -27.30
C GLY A 88 -19.13 -35.20 -26.06
N ALA A 89 -18.42 -34.79 -25.00
CA ALA A 89 -19.04 -34.22 -23.80
C ALA A 89 -19.73 -32.88 -24.10
N ILE A 90 -19.05 -31.97 -24.81
CA ILE A 90 -19.58 -30.66 -25.20
C ILE A 90 -20.82 -30.82 -26.10
N ALA A 91 -20.74 -31.72 -27.09
CA ALA A 91 -21.87 -32.02 -27.98
C ALA A 91 -23.09 -32.57 -27.22
N ARG A 92 -22.88 -33.43 -26.22
CA ARG A 92 -23.97 -33.98 -25.37
C ARG A 92 -24.69 -32.92 -24.54
N GLU A 93 -23.99 -31.86 -24.16
CA GLU A 93 -24.56 -30.72 -23.43
C GLU A 93 -25.23 -29.68 -24.36
N GLY A 94 -25.24 -29.92 -25.67
CA GLY A 94 -25.82 -29.00 -26.65
C GLY A 94 -25.08 -27.67 -26.75
N ALA A 95 -23.79 -27.66 -26.40
CA ALA A 95 -22.91 -26.48 -26.45
C ALA A 95 -22.06 -26.46 -27.73
N SER A 96 -22.62 -26.95 -28.84
CA SER A 96 -21.92 -27.24 -30.10
C SER A 96 -21.32 -26.02 -30.80
N ASP A 97 -21.78 -24.81 -30.52
CA ASP A 97 -21.36 -23.60 -31.24
C ASP A 97 -20.16 -22.88 -30.64
N HIS A 98 -19.60 -23.34 -29.51
CA HIS A 98 -18.31 -22.87 -28.95
C HIS A 98 -18.12 -21.33 -28.90
N ASP A 99 -19.18 -20.51 -28.82
CA ASP A 99 -19.12 -19.04 -28.77
C ASP A 99 -18.39 -18.51 -27.51
N GLY A 100 -17.09 -18.77 -27.38
CA GLY A 100 -16.16 -18.24 -26.38
C GLY A 100 -16.36 -18.69 -24.92
N LEU A 101 -17.41 -19.46 -24.59
CA LEU A 101 -17.83 -19.64 -23.19
C LEU A 101 -17.52 -21.03 -22.64
N LEU A 102 -16.23 -21.41 -22.72
CA LEU A 102 -15.66 -22.61 -22.13
C LEU A 102 -14.43 -22.25 -21.31
N ARG A 103 -14.27 -22.84 -20.13
CA ARG A 103 -13.12 -22.57 -19.25
C ARG A 103 -12.77 -23.71 -18.33
N VAL A 104 -11.53 -23.72 -17.85
CA VAL A 104 -11.10 -24.56 -16.73
C VAL A 104 -10.87 -23.71 -15.50
N THR A 105 -11.40 -24.17 -14.37
CA THR A 105 -11.33 -23.47 -13.08
C THR A 105 -10.15 -23.95 -12.21
N PRO A 106 -9.70 -23.15 -11.23
CA PRO A 106 -8.71 -23.58 -10.25
C PRO A 106 -9.10 -24.83 -9.46
N ASP A 107 -10.40 -25.11 -9.32
CA ASP A 107 -10.91 -26.27 -8.58
C ASP A 107 -10.99 -27.55 -9.42
N GLY A 108 -10.49 -27.53 -10.66
CA GLY A 108 -10.49 -28.70 -11.53
C GLY A 108 -11.77 -28.90 -12.34
N LYS A 109 -12.70 -27.95 -12.29
CA LYS A 109 -13.93 -27.99 -13.10
C LYS A 109 -13.65 -27.57 -14.53
N MET A 110 -14.30 -28.24 -15.48
CA MET A 110 -14.36 -27.83 -16.88
C MET A 110 -15.78 -27.36 -17.16
N GLU A 111 -15.93 -26.03 -17.25
CA GLU A 111 -17.24 -25.41 -17.37
C GLU A 111 -17.49 -25.00 -18.81
N VAL A 112 -18.66 -25.35 -19.33
CA VAL A 112 -19.15 -24.92 -20.64
C VAL A 112 -20.51 -24.25 -20.49
N ARG A 113 -20.77 -23.19 -21.24
CA ARG A 113 -22.08 -22.54 -21.25
C ARG A 113 -23.02 -23.24 -22.22
N ALA A 114 -23.96 -24.00 -21.69
CA ALA A 114 -25.06 -24.61 -22.42
C ALA A 114 -26.32 -23.71 -22.38
N VAL A 115 -27.39 -24.11 -23.10
CA VAL A 115 -28.69 -23.40 -23.10
C VAL A 115 -29.26 -23.21 -21.69
N ARG A 116 -29.00 -24.18 -20.79
CA ARG A 116 -29.43 -24.15 -19.38
C ARG A 116 -28.50 -23.36 -18.44
N GLY A 117 -27.46 -22.71 -18.96
CA GLY A 117 -26.44 -22.00 -18.20
C GLY A 117 -25.10 -22.74 -18.15
N TRP A 118 -24.26 -22.38 -17.17
CA TRP A 118 -22.96 -23.02 -16.96
C TRP A 118 -23.13 -24.47 -16.47
N VAL A 119 -22.47 -25.40 -17.16
CA VAL A 119 -22.44 -26.82 -16.83
C VAL A 119 -21.00 -27.24 -16.58
N ASP A 120 -20.75 -27.89 -15.44
CA ASP A 120 -19.48 -28.54 -15.13
C ASP A 120 -19.46 -29.97 -15.70
N LEU A 121 -18.62 -30.19 -16.71
CA LEU A 121 -18.49 -31.47 -17.40
C LEU A 121 -17.90 -32.57 -16.52
N VAL A 122 -17.11 -32.20 -15.50
CA VAL A 122 -16.53 -33.15 -14.54
C VAL A 122 -17.61 -33.66 -13.59
N ALA A 123 -18.41 -32.74 -13.01
CA ALA A 123 -19.54 -33.11 -12.15
C ALA A 123 -20.61 -33.92 -12.90
N ALA A 124 -20.78 -33.67 -14.20
CA ALA A 124 -21.65 -34.46 -15.09
C ALA A 124 -21.07 -35.84 -15.47
N ARG A 125 -19.91 -36.23 -14.90
CA ARG A 125 -19.26 -37.54 -15.08
C ARG A 125 -18.88 -37.88 -16.53
N HIS A 126 -18.75 -36.90 -17.40
CA HIS A 126 -18.36 -37.14 -18.81
C HIS A 126 -16.95 -37.72 -18.95
N PHE A 127 -16.09 -37.53 -17.96
CA PHE A 127 -14.68 -37.95 -17.98
C PHE A 127 -14.35 -39.08 -17.00
N GLU A 128 -15.35 -39.72 -16.37
CA GLU A 128 -15.14 -40.71 -15.30
C GLU A 128 -14.18 -41.85 -15.70
N TYR A 129 -14.20 -42.25 -16.97
CA TYR A 129 -13.38 -43.33 -17.50
C TYR A 129 -12.16 -42.87 -18.34
N SER A 130 -11.94 -41.56 -18.50
CA SER A 130 -10.83 -41.02 -19.30
C SER A 130 -9.72 -40.48 -18.40
N VAL A 131 -8.81 -41.37 -17.98
CA VAL A 131 -7.62 -40.99 -17.20
C VAL A 131 -6.80 -39.89 -17.89
N PRO A 132 -6.51 -39.94 -19.21
CA PRO A 132 -5.74 -38.88 -19.88
C PRO A 132 -6.42 -37.51 -19.80
N THR A 133 -7.75 -37.46 -19.93
CA THR A 133 -8.52 -36.21 -19.83
C THR A 133 -8.46 -35.66 -18.41
N GLN A 134 -8.63 -36.51 -17.39
CA GLN A 134 -8.55 -36.10 -15.99
C GLN A 134 -7.16 -35.56 -15.62
N SER A 135 -6.09 -36.23 -16.10
CA SER A 135 -4.71 -35.77 -15.87
C SER A 135 -4.44 -34.42 -16.55
N ALA A 136 -4.90 -34.22 -17.79
CA ALA A 136 -4.77 -32.94 -18.49
C ALA A 136 -5.56 -31.82 -17.80
N LEU A 137 -6.79 -32.10 -17.35
CA LEU A 137 -7.60 -31.13 -16.59
C LEU A 137 -6.94 -30.75 -15.26
N THR A 138 -6.37 -31.72 -14.54
CA THR A 138 -5.63 -31.45 -13.29
C THR A 138 -4.46 -30.51 -13.56
N LEU A 139 -3.72 -30.74 -14.65
CA LEU A 139 -2.60 -29.90 -15.03
C LEU A 139 -3.03 -28.47 -15.39
N ILE A 140 -4.09 -28.31 -16.20
CA ILE A 140 -4.64 -27.00 -16.56
C ILE A 140 -5.16 -26.28 -15.31
N SER A 141 -5.81 -26.99 -14.39
CA SER A 141 -6.29 -26.46 -13.11
C SER A 141 -5.15 -25.96 -12.21
N ASP A 142 -4.02 -26.67 -12.16
CA ASP A 142 -2.85 -26.19 -11.42
C ASP A 142 -2.27 -24.90 -12.02
N ILE A 143 -2.27 -24.78 -13.35
CA ILE A 143 -1.89 -23.52 -14.03
C ILE A 143 -2.90 -22.42 -13.71
N ALA A 144 -4.20 -22.73 -13.74
CA ALA A 144 -5.28 -21.79 -13.40
C ALA A 144 -5.12 -21.21 -11.97
N LYS A 145 -4.69 -22.03 -10.99
CA LYS A 145 -4.39 -21.58 -9.63
C LYS A 145 -3.29 -20.52 -9.60
N VAL A 146 -2.19 -20.72 -10.34
CA VAL A 146 -1.09 -19.76 -10.41
C VAL A 146 -1.51 -18.50 -11.20
N ALA A 147 -2.21 -18.68 -12.32
CA ALA A 147 -2.80 -17.58 -13.10
C ALA A 147 -3.90 -16.82 -12.32
N SER A 148 -4.24 -17.28 -11.10
CA SER A 148 -5.16 -16.64 -10.16
C SER A 148 -6.58 -16.44 -10.72
N GLY A 149 -7.04 -17.36 -11.58
CA GLY A 149 -8.33 -17.26 -12.25
C GLY A 149 -8.62 -18.46 -13.14
N TYR A 150 -9.21 -18.20 -14.30
CA TYR A 150 -9.63 -19.24 -15.23
C TYR A 150 -8.63 -19.41 -16.36
N ILE A 151 -8.65 -20.56 -17.02
CA ILE A 151 -7.98 -20.76 -18.31
C ILE A 151 -9.04 -20.89 -19.39
N TRP A 152 -8.99 -19.99 -20.36
CA TRP A 152 -9.84 -19.96 -21.55
C TRP A 152 -9.08 -20.46 -22.78
N PRO A 153 -9.79 -20.87 -23.86
CA PRO A 153 -9.16 -21.28 -25.11
C PRO A 153 -8.43 -20.14 -25.85
N ASP A 154 -8.79 -18.88 -25.58
CA ASP A 154 -8.14 -17.70 -26.12
C ASP A 154 -7.36 -16.92 -25.03
N ASN A 155 -6.74 -15.81 -25.45
CA ASN A 155 -5.94 -14.93 -24.60
C ASN A 155 -6.74 -13.76 -24.01
N ALA A 156 -8.06 -13.73 -24.19
CA ALA A 156 -8.92 -12.73 -23.57
C ALA A 156 -9.23 -13.17 -22.14
N ILE A 157 -8.83 -12.36 -21.16
CA ILE A 157 -9.10 -12.65 -19.74
C ILE A 157 -9.97 -11.57 -19.13
N THR A 158 -10.67 -11.92 -18.06
CA THR A 158 -11.47 -10.97 -17.32
C THR A 158 -10.60 -10.09 -16.42
N LEU A 159 -11.00 -8.82 -16.24
CA LEU A 159 -10.20 -7.85 -15.49
C LEU A 159 -10.09 -8.23 -14.00
N ASP A 160 -11.07 -8.95 -13.45
CA ASP A 160 -10.98 -9.48 -12.08
C ASP A 160 -9.84 -10.52 -11.92
N GLN A 161 -9.58 -11.32 -12.96
CA GLN A 161 -8.44 -12.24 -12.98
C GLN A 161 -7.12 -11.48 -13.07
N TRP A 162 -7.04 -10.43 -13.91
CA TRP A 162 -5.86 -9.57 -13.98
C TRP A 162 -5.53 -8.98 -12.60
N PHE A 163 -6.51 -8.39 -11.91
CA PHE A 163 -6.31 -7.85 -10.56
C PHE A 163 -5.84 -8.91 -9.56
N ARG A 164 -6.44 -10.10 -9.54
CA ARG A 164 -6.00 -11.20 -8.67
C ARG A 164 -4.59 -11.66 -9.00
N PHE A 165 -4.21 -11.73 -10.27
CA PHE A 165 -2.87 -12.13 -10.68
C PHE A 165 -1.81 -11.13 -10.19
N HIS A 166 -2.10 -9.83 -10.22
CA HIS A 166 -1.20 -8.80 -9.72
C HIS A 166 -1.35 -8.51 -8.21
N ASP A 167 -2.14 -9.33 -7.50
CA ASP A 167 -2.44 -9.21 -6.07
C ASP A 167 -3.02 -7.82 -5.70
N ILE A 168 -3.88 -7.29 -6.57
CA ILE A 168 -4.62 -6.03 -6.42
C ILE A 168 -6.03 -6.34 -5.93
N ASN A 169 -6.47 -5.65 -4.89
CA ASN A 169 -7.83 -5.71 -4.37
C ASN A 169 -8.81 -5.17 -5.42
N LEU A 170 -9.89 -5.91 -5.67
CA LEU A 170 -10.89 -5.54 -6.67
C LEU A 170 -11.51 -4.16 -6.37
N PRO A 171 -11.43 -3.18 -7.28
CA PRO A 171 -12.04 -1.87 -7.08
C PRO A 171 -13.55 -1.95 -7.33
N ASP A 172 -14.31 -2.39 -6.34
CA ASP A 172 -15.74 -2.71 -6.45
C ASP A 172 -16.69 -1.50 -6.54
N ASN A 173 -16.18 -0.27 -6.51
CA ASN A 173 -16.96 0.96 -6.62
C ASN A 173 -16.11 2.09 -7.21
N LYS A 174 -16.78 3.18 -7.61
CA LYS A 174 -16.15 4.30 -8.32
C LYS A 174 -15.07 5.01 -7.50
N ALA A 175 -15.18 5.08 -6.18
CA ALA A 175 -14.15 5.67 -5.33
C ALA A 175 -12.86 4.83 -5.33
N LYS A 176 -12.98 3.51 -5.24
CA LYS A 176 -11.82 2.59 -5.34
C LYS A 176 -11.18 2.62 -6.74
N VAL A 177 -11.98 2.79 -7.79
CA VAL A 177 -11.47 2.97 -9.17
C VAL A 177 -10.63 4.24 -9.28
N ARG A 178 -11.15 5.39 -8.82
CA ARG A 178 -10.38 6.65 -8.79
C ARG A 178 -9.07 6.49 -8.02
N ASN A 179 -9.12 5.88 -6.84
CA ASN A 179 -7.91 5.63 -6.04
C ASN A 179 -6.86 4.77 -6.77
N LEU A 180 -7.28 3.76 -7.52
CA LEU A 180 -6.36 2.91 -8.29
C LEU A 180 -5.76 3.66 -9.49
N ILE A 181 -6.56 4.49 -10.18
CA ILE A 181 -6.08 5.36 -11.26
C ILE A 181 -5.06 6.36 -10.72
N ASP A 182 -5.36 7.05 -9.63
CA ASP A 182 -4.44 8.00 -9.00
C ASP A 182 -3.10 7.35 -8.62
N LEU A 183 -3.11 6.07 -8.21
CA LEU A 183 -1.89 5.29 -7.95
C LEU A 183 -1.10 4.95 -9.22
N PHE A 184 -1.78 4.68 -10.35
CA PHE A 184 -1.15 4.39 -11.63
C PHE A 184 -0.51 5.65 -12.22
N GLU A 185 -1.19 6.80 -12.10
CA GLU A 185 -0.79 8.06 -12.72
C GLU A 185 0.17 8.90 -11.88
N PHE A 186 0.31 8.61 -10.59
CA PHE A 186 1.29 9.31 -9.77
C PHE A 186 2.68 9.10 -10.38
N ASP A 187 3.36 10.17 -10.80
CA ASP A 187 4.80 10.19 -11.14
C ASP A 187 5.37 11.60 -10.90
N PRO A 188 5.81 11.91 -9.67
CA PRO A 188 6.34 13.23 -9.37
C PRO A 188 7.67 13.45 -10.11
N PRO A 189 7.90 14.62 -10.73
CA PRO A 189 9.18 14.91 -11.38
C PRO A 189 10.31 14.96 -10.35
N VAL A 190 11.46 14.36 -10.67
CA VAL A 190 12.67 14.44 -9.83
C VAL A 190 13.77 15.12 -10.62
N PRO A 191 14.16 16.35 -10.24
CA PRO A 191 15.29 16.98 -10.87
C PRO A 191 16.59 16.30 -10.40
N GLU A 192 17.50 16.06 -11.35
CA GLU A 192 18.78 15.42 -11.07
C GLU A 192 19.83 16.43 -10.59
N PRO A 193 20.66 16.07 -9.58
CA PRO A 193 20.75 14.78 -8.91
C PRO A 193 19.64 14.51 -7.88
N GLY A 194 18.95 13.37 -8.03
CA GLY A 194 17.82 12.95 -7.19
C GLY A 194 18.24 12.56 -5.78
N ASN A 195 19.26 11.72 -5.61
CA ASN A 195 19.80 11.36 -4.29
C ASN A 195 21.17 12.01 -4.07
N TYR A 196 21.22 13.13 -3.37
CA TYR A 196 22.48 13.82 -3.06
C TYR A 196 23.47 12.95 -2.28
N TRP A 197 22.98 11.95 -1.54
CA TRP A 197 23.75 11.09 -0.66
C TRP A 197 24.05 9.70 -1.24
N GLU A 198 23.87 9.50 -2.55
CA GLU A 198 23.99 8.18 -3.22
C GLU A 198 25.29 7.43 -2.90
N HIS A 199 26.43 8.12 -2.89
CA HIS A 199 27.73 7.49 -2.59
C HIS A 199 27.96 7.19 -1.10
N PHE A 200 27.13 7.71 -0.20
CA PHE A 200 27.27 7.51 1.24
C PHE A 200 26.55 6.25 1.72
N GLN A 201 25.37 5.96 1.16
CA GLN A 201 24.54 4.80 1.49
C GLN A 201 23.56 4.51 0.34
N THR A 202 23.20 3.22 0.17
CA THR A 202 22.21 2.74 -0.81
C THR A 202 21.21 1.79 -0.14
N GLU A 203 19.98 1.71 -0.67
CA GLU A 203 18.98 0.71 -0.27
C GLU A 203 19.18 -0.64 -0.98
N ASP A 204 19.84 -0.62 -2.15
CA ASP A 204 20.11 -1.78 -2.97
C ASP A 204 21.48 -2.38 -2.58
N PRO A 205 21.52 -3.55 -1.93
CA PRO A 205 22.76 -4.17 -1.47
C PRO A 205 23.70 -4.58 -2.63
N ALA A 206 23.22 -4.56 -3.88
CA ALA A 206 24.01 -4.87 -5.05
C ALA A 206 24.76 -3.64 -5.63
N LEU A 207 24.43 -2.42 -5.17
CA LEU A 207 25.12 -1.18 -5.54
C LEU A 207 26.27 -0.88 -4.56
N VAL A 208 27.38 -0.36 -5.09
CA VAL A 208 28.56 -0.01 -4.27
C VAL A 208 28.33 1.33 -3.58
N VAL A 209 28.73 1.38 -2.30
CA VAL A 209 28.88 2.60 -1.51
C VAL A 209 30.37 2.87 -1.35
N LEU A 210 30.77 4.14 -1.26
CA LEU A 210 32.17 4.48 -1.08
C LEU A 210 32.68 4.11 0.33
N SER A 211 33.90 3.61 0.40
CA SER A 211 34.60 3.34 1.66
C SER A 211 35.20 4.61 2.27
N GLU A 212 35.64 4.55 3.53
CA GLU A 212 36.26 5.71 4.17
C GLU A 212 37.61 6.08 3.55
N GLU A 213 38.36 5.11 3.03
CA GLU A 213 39.57 5.38 2.25
C GLU A 213 39.24 6.17 0.98
N GLN A 214 38.13 5.85 0.32
CA GLN A 214 37.68 6.56 -0.87
C GLN A 214 37.16 7.96 -0.55
N PHE A 215 36.43 8.15 0.55
CA PHE A 215 36.08 9.49 1.04
C PHE A 215 37.34 10.31 1.37
N SER A 216 38.35 9.69 1.97
CA SER A 216 39.65 10.33 2.23
C SER A 216 40.36 10.75 0.94
N ALA A 217 40.34 9.92 -0.10
CA ALA A 217 40.87 10.26 -1.41
C ALA A 217 40.15 11.47 -2.03
N ILE A 218 38.82 11.54 -1.94
CA ILE A 218 38.04 12.69 -2.42
C ILE A 218 38.40 13.96 -1.65
N ARG A 219 38.58 13.88 -0.32
CA ARG A 219 39.03 15.03 0.50
C ARG A 219 40.43 15.51 0.07
N ASN A 220 41.36 14.59 -0.17
CA ASN A 220 42.71 14.93 -0.64
C ASN A 220 42.69 15.57 -2.04
N ALA A 221 41.88 15.03 -2.97
CA ALA A 221 41.67 15.63 -4.29
C ALA A 221 41.06 17.03 -4.17
N THR A 222 40.10 17.22 -3.26
CA THR A 222 39.49 18.53 -2.97
C THR A 222 40.54 19.53 -2.48
N ALA A 223 41.37 19.15 -1.51
CA ALA A 223 42.42 20.02 -0.98
C ALA A 223 43.45 20.43 -2.05
N LYS A 224 43.73 19.54 -3.02
CA LYS A 224 44.64 19.80 -4.14
C LYS A 224 44.02 20.72 -5.21
N LEU A 225 42.79 20.43 -5.63
CA LEU A 225 42.10 21.15 -6.70
C LEU A 225 41.52 22.49 -6.25
N MET A 226 41.15 22.60 -4.97
CA MET A 226 40.51 23.78 -4.38
C MET A 226 41.29 24.31 -3.17
N PRO A 227 42.56 24.75 -3.34
CA PRO A 227 43.37 25.23 -2.22
C PRO A 227 42.77 26.53 -1.64
N ASN A 228 42.63 26.57 -0.31
CA ASN A 228 42.16 27.74 0.46
C ASN A 228 40.76 28.25 0.10
N ARG A 229 39.91 27.46 -0.56
CA ARG A 229 38.53 27.84 -0.89
C ARG A 229 37.58 26.66 -0.70
N LYS A 230 36.46 26.90 -0.01
CA LYS A 230 35.37 25.92 0.09
C LYS A 230 34.69 25.73 -1.26
N LEU A 231 34.45 24.47 -1.63
CA LEU A 231 33.95 24.07 -2.95
C LEU A 231 32.58 24.69 -3.23
N LEU A 232 31.66 24.63 -2.27
CA LEU A 232 30.31 25.20 -2.41
C LEU A 232 30.35 26.71 -2.69
N THR A 233 31.16 27.46 -1.92
CA THR A 233 31.35 28.91 -2.12
C THR A 233 31.98 29.22 -3.48
N ALA A 234 32.96 28.43 -3.91
CA ALA A 234 33.59 28.61 -5.21
C ALA A 234 32.61 28.39 -6.38
N LEU A 235 31.80 27.33 -6.31
CA LEU A 235 30.77 27.05 -7.31
C LEU A 235 29.68 28.13 -7.32
N TYR A 236 29.28 28.64 -6.15
CA TYR A 236 28.36 29.76 -6.04
C TYR A 236 28.88 31.04 -6.71
N ASN A 237 30.16 31.33 -6.57
CA ASN A 237 30.79 32.49 -7.18
C ASN A 237 30.78 32.45 -8.71
N VAL A 238 31.03 31.28 -9.31
CA VAL A 238 31.09 31.12 -10.77
C VAL A 238 29.72 31.00 -11.44
N THR A 239 28.67 30.73 -10.67
CA THR A 239 27.28 30.62 -11.15
C THR A 239 26.47 31.90 -11.00
N GLY A 240 27.12 33.03 -10.76
CA GLY A 240 26.50 34.36 -10.80
C GLY A 240 25.90 34.87 -9.49
N ARG A 241 26.16 34.20 -8.35
CA ARG A 241 25.81 34.67 -7.00
C ARG A 241 24.33 35.06 -6.80
N ALA A 242 23.43 34.29 -7.41
CA ALA A 242 22.00 34.56 -7.29
C ALA A 242 21.50 34.30 -5.86
N ALA A 243 20.50 35.07 -5.41
CA ALA A 243 20.01 34.98 -4.04
C ALA A 243 19.60 33.55 -3.63
N VAL A 244 20.06 33.16 -2.43
CA VAL A 244 19.83 31.85 -1.81
C VAL A 244 18.76 31.97 -0.74
N THR A 245 17.75 31.11 -0.84
CA THR A 245 16.64 30.99 0.13
C THR A 245 16.30 29.51 0.29
N HIS A 246 15.59 29.14 1.37
CA HIS A 246 15.13 27.77 1.57
C HIS A 246 14.28 27.25 0.41
N GLU A 247 13.37 28.08 -0.15
CA GLU A 247 12.49 27.70 -1.26
C GLU A 247 13.24 27.42 -2.57
N ARG A 248 14.30 28.17 -2.86
CA ARG A 248 15.09 28.03 -4.10
C ARG A 248 16.29 27.11 -3.96
N ALA A 249 16.58 26.59 -2.76
CA ALA A 249 17.79 25.84 -2.48
C ALA A 249 17.96 24.63 -3.41
N ALA A 250 16.90 23.84 -3.62
CA ALA A 250 16.94 22.69 -4.53
C ALA A 250 17.35 23.10 -5.96
N GLN A 251 16.67 24.11 -6.51
CA GLN A 251 16.96 24.65 -7.84
C GLN A 251 18.41 25.14 -7.95
N ARG A 252 18.89 25.86 -6.93
CA ARG A 252 20.27 26.38 -6.90
C ARG A 252 21.31 25.26 -6.86
N VAL A 253 21.09 24.19 -6.08
CA VAL A 253 21.99 23.03 -6.07
C VAL A 253 22.11 22.42 -7.47
N ILE A 254 20.98 22.28 -8.17
CA ILE A 254 20.94 21.75 -9.54
C ILE A 254 21.70 22.67 -10.51
N GLU A 255 21.46 23.98 -10.46
CA GLU A 255 22.17 24.96 -11.29
C GLU A 255 23.69 24.92 -11.03
N LEU A 256 24.12 24.73 -9.77
CA LEU A 256 25.52 24.63 -9.38
C LEU A 256 26.22 23.43 -10.01
N VAL A 257 25.65 22.23 -9.87
CA VAL A 257 26.30 21.00 -10.36
C VAL A 257 26.16 20.81 -11.86
N ASN A 258 25.20 21.47 -12.51
CA ASN A 258 25.02 21.41 -13.96
C ASN A 258 25.87 22.45 -14.70
N HIS A 259 26.46 23.41 -14.00
CA HIS A 259 27.24 24.46 -14.64
C HIS A 259 28.48 23.88 -15.35
N PRO A 260 28.82 24.30 -16.58
CA PRO A 260 29.94 23.73 -17.33
C PRO A 260 31.28 23.74 -16.59
N ILE A 261 31.55 24.80 -15.82
CA ILE A 261 32.76 24.90 -14.98
C ILE A 261 32.77 23.83 -13.88
N ALA A 262 31.61 23.52 -13.28
CA ALA A 262 31.50 22.50 -12.26
C ALA A 262 31.74 21.11 -12.86
N LEU A 263 31.15 20.81 -14.02
CA LEU A 263 31.35 19.55 -14.74
C LEU A 263 32.82 19.36 -15.17
N ASN A 264 33.48 20.42 -15.64
CA ASN A 264 34.92 20.37 -15.95
C ASN A 264 35.75 20.05 -14.71
N LEU A 265 35.46 20.72 -13.59
CA LEU A 265 36.11 20.46 -12.32
C LEU A 265 35.89 19.01 -11.86
N ALA A 266 34.68 18.47 -12.01
CA ALA A 266 34.38 17.07 -11.73
C ALA A 266 35.21 16.10 -12.60
N GLY A 267 35.45 16.45 -13.86
CA GLY A 267 36.38 15.73 -14.74
C GLY A 267 37.81 15.72 -14.20
N ASP A 268 38.26 16.83 -13.61
CA ASP A 268 39.58 16.89 -12.96
C ASP A 268 39.62 16.06 -11.66
N TYR A 269 38.53 15.99 -10.90
CA TYR A 269 38.42 15.04 -9.78
C TYR A 269 38.55 13.59 -10.26
N LEU A 270 37.90 13.20 -11.37
CA LEU A 270 38.04 11.84 -11.91
C LEU A 270 39.50 11.52 -12.22
N LYS A 271 40.24 12.46 -12.85
CA LYS A 271 41.66 12.29 -13.18
C LYS A 271 42.51 12.08 -11.93
N GLU A 272 42.30 12.89 -10.90
CA GLU A 272 43.02 12.79 -9.63
C GLU A 272 42.71 11.49 -8.87
N LEU A 273 41.46 11.02 -8.94
CA LEU A 273 41.03 9.81 -8.24
C LEU A 273 41.30 8.52 -9.02
N GLY A 274 41.65 8.61 -10.31
CA GLY A 274 41.81 7.47 -11.21
C GLY A 274 40.52 6.70 -11.43
N TRP A 275 39.38 7.40 -11.51
CA TRP A 275 38.05 6.80 -11.70
C TRP A 275 37.73 6.55 -13.18
N PHE A 276 36.66 5.81 -13.44
CA PHE A 276 36.14 5.58 -14.79
C PHE A 276 35.91 6.89 -15.56
N GLY A 277 36.35 6.94 -16.83
CA GLY A 277 36.26 8.13 -17.69
C GLY A 277 37.56 8.90 -17.89
N VAL A 278 38.68 8.41 -17.34
CA VAL A 278 40.02 9.04 -17.48
C VAL A 278 40.87 8.38 -18.57
N ASN A 279 40.65 7.10 -18.87
CA ASN A 279 41.41 6.35 -19.87
C ASN A 279 40.90 6.60 -21.31
N GLU A 280 41.77 6.45 -22.31
CA GLU A 280 41.39 6.59 -23.72
C GLU A 280 40.22 5.67 -24.09
N GLY A 281 39.19 6.24 -24.73
CA GLY A 281 37.96 5.53 -25.10
C GLY A 281 36.91 5.40 -23.99
N GLN A 282 37.17 5.86 -22.77
CA GLN A 282 36.18 5.94 -21.69
C GLN A 282 35.61 7.36 -21.58
N GLN A 283 34.29 7.50 -21.50
CA GLN A 283 33.62 8.78 -21.22
C GLN A 283 32.64 8.61 -20.07
N ALA A 284 32.85 9.37 -18.99
CA ALA A 284 31.90 9.44 -17.89
C ALA A 284 30.66 10.26 -18.29
N SER A 285 29.48 9.82 -17.89
CA SER A 285 28.24 10.60 -18.09
C SER A 285 28.17 11.78 -17.13
N ASP A 286 27.54 12.88 -17.55
CA ASP A 286 27.27 14.06 -16.73
C ASP A 286 26.66 13.73 -15.36
N ASP A 287 25.84 12.69 -15.28
CA ASP A 287 25.21 12.24 -14.04
C ASP A 287 26.22 11.78 -12.98
N ILE A 288 27.27 11.10 -13.41
CA ILE A 288 28.36 10.65 -12.52
C ILE A 288 29.15 11.86 -12.06
N LEU A 289 29.41 12.82 -12.96
CA LEU A 289 30.11 14.07 -12.63
C LEU A 289 29.33 14.86 -11.58
N ARG A 290 28.01 15.04 -11.77
CA ARG A 290 27.13 15.72 -10.81
C ARG A 290 27.13 15.01 -9.47
N GLN A 291 27.00 13.69 -9.46
CA GLN A 291 26.97 12.90 -8.21
C GLN A 291 28.31 12.95 -7.46
N LEU A 292 29.44 12.91 -8.17
CA LEU A 292 30.77 13.09 -7.58
C LEU A 292 30.93 14.48 -6.96
N LEU A 293 30.49 15.54 -7.65
CA LEU A 293 30.49 16.90 -7.10
C LEU A 293 29.65 16.99 -5.83
N MET A 294 28.45 16.39 -5.81
CA MET A 294 27.60 16.38 -4.63
C MET A 294 28.31 15.73 -3.43
N THR A 295 28.99 14.60 -3.65
CA THR A 295 29.79 13.94 -2.61
C THR A 295 30.96 14.79 -2.15
N ALA A 296 31.71 15.40 -3.08
CA ALA A 296 32.83 16.28 -2.75
C ALA A 296 32.37 17.51 -1.96
N ILE A 297 31.23 18.13 -2.33
CA ILE A 297 30.63 19.26 -1.60
C ILE A 297 30.31 18.85 -0.16
N LEU A 298 29.62 17.71 0.02
CA LEU A 298 29.24 17.23 1.35
C LEU A 298 30.47 16.95 2.23
N LEU A 299 31.51 16.29 1.70
CA LEU A 299 32.74 16.00 2.44
C LEU A 299 33.59 17.24 2.75
N ASP A 300 33.60 18.24 1.86
CA ASP A 300 34.30 19.51 2.09
C ASP A 300 33.61 20.37 3.17
N LEU A 301 32.28 20.27 3.31
CA LEU A 301 31.55 20.98 4.36
C LEU A 301 31.97 20.51 5.76
N ASP A 302 31.93 19.20 6.01
CA ASP A 302 32.37 18.59 7.25
C ASP A 302 32.85 17.15 7.01
N PRO A 303 34.11 16.79 7.35
CA PRO A 303 34.64 15.44 7.16
C PRO A 303 33.87 14.33 7.92
N SER A 304 33.13 14.68 8.97
CA SER A 304 32.30 13.73 9.73
C SER A 304 30.99 13.38 9.02
N ILE A 305 30.61 14.10 7.96
CA ILE A 305 29.44 13.78 7.14
C ILE A 305 29.59 12.37 6.56
N GLY A 306 28.57 11.52 6.80
CA GLY A 306 28.59 10.09 6.46
C GLY A 306 28.93 9.18 7.65
N HIS A 307 29.48 9.71 8.74
CA HIS A 307 29.83 8.97 9.96
C HIS A 307 28.79 9.16 11.06
N GLY A 308 28.32 8.06 11.65
CA GLY A 308 27.53 8.10 12.89
C GLY A 308 26.26 8.96 12.82
N ILE A 309 25.42 8.77 11.79
CA ILE A 309 24.12 9.46 11.67
C ILE A 309 23.29 9.22 12.93
N GLN A 310 23.11 10.28 13.72
CA GLN A 310 22.27 10.27 14.91
C GLN A 310 20.82 10.57 14.53
N ARG A 311 19.90 9.73 14.99
CA ARG A 311 18.45 9.90 14.80
C ARG A 311 18.04 11.32 15.22
N ASN A 312 17.31 12.02 14.35
CA ASN A 312 16.78 13.38 14.55
C ASN A 312 17.80 14.51 14.75
N ARG A 313 19.10 14.27 14.58
CA ARG A 313 20.13 15.29 14.83
C ARG A 313 20.89 15.67 13.58
N VAL A 314 20.95 16.98 13.32
CA VAL A 314 21.67 17.58 12.19
C VAL A 314 22.61 18.66 12.74
N VAL A 315 23.93 18.47 12.58
CA VAL A 315 24.98 19.39 13.09
C VAL A 315 24.86 19.66 14.61
N GLY A 316 24.40 18.64 15.36
CA GLY A 316 24.18 18.69 16.80
C GLY A 316 22.84 19.34 17.22
N LEU A 317 22.04 19.85 16.28
CA LEU A 317 20.68 20.31 16.55
C LEU A 317 19.72 19.12 16.50
N ASP A 318 19.00 18.88 17.59
CA ASP A 318 17.89 17.94 17.64
C ASP A 318 16.62 18.60 17.07
N LEU A 319 16.21 18.13 15.88
CA LEU A 319 15.06 18.64 15.15
C LEU A 319 13.75 18.40 15.93
N TYR A 320 13.68 17.31 16.69
CA TYR A 320 12.49 16.82 17.39
C TYR A 320 12.60 16.99 18.92
N ALA A 321 13.43 17.93 19.39
CA ALA A 321 13.54 18.25 20.81
C ALA A 321 12.17 18.67 21.39
N PRO A 322 11.81 18.26 22.63
CA PRO A 322 10.49 18.56 23.21
C PRO A 322 10.07 20.04 23.20
N LYS A 323 11.02 20.97 23.32
CA LYS A 323 10.79 22.42 23.23
C LYS A 323 10.23 22.90 21.87
N ASN A 324 10.27 22.05 20.86
CA ASN A 324 9.80 22.34 19.50
C ASN A 324 8.39 21.81 19.23
N VAL A 325 7.72 21.18 20.20
CA VAL A 325 6.42 20.50 20.02
C VAL A 325 5.34 21.35 19.36
N ASP A 326 5.24 22.63 19.72
CA ASP A 326 4.25 23.57 19.18
C ASP A 326 4.82 24.45 18.05
N ARG A 327 6.02 24.15 17.53
CA ARG A 327 6.67 24.94 16.48
C ARG A 327 6.34 24.40 15.09
N HIS A 328 6.22 25.33 14.15
CA HIS A 328 6.18 25.03 12.72
C HIS A 328 7.59 24.64 12.21
N PRO A 329 7.74 23.67 11.28
CA PRO A 329 9.03 23.22 10.75
C PRO A 329 9.93 24.35 10.21
N SER A 330 9.35 25.41 9.64
CA SER A 330 10.13 26.56 9.16
C SER A 330 10.94 27.25 10.27
N VAL A 331 10.44 27.28 11.51
CA VAL A 331 11.17 27.84 12.65
C VAL A 331 12.41 27.03 12.97
N ILE A 332 12.34 25.70 12.76
CA ILE A 332 13.47 24.80 13.00
C ILE A 332 14.49 24.89 11.87
N LEU A 333 14.05 25.09 10.63
CA LEU A 333 14.94 25.41 9.51
C LEU A 333 15.75 26.68 9.77
N GLU A 334 15.11 27.76 10.24
CA GLU A 334 15.80 28.99 10.59
C GLU A 334 16.77 28.80 11.77
N ALA A 335 16.39 27.99 12.77
CA ALA A 335 17.29 27.62 13.86
C ALA A 335 18.51 26.82 13.37
N LEU A 336 18.32 25.90 12.43
CA LEU A 336 19.41 25.15 11.81
C LEU A 336 20.34 26.09 11.01
N THR A 337 19.77 27.00 10.22
CA THR A 337 20.52 28.03 9.48
C THR A 337 21.34 28.91 10.42
N ALA A 338 20.78 29.30 11.57
CA ALA A 338 21.50 30.05 12.60
C ALA A 338 22.67 29.26 13.21
N VAL A 339 22.49 27.96 13.47
CA VAL A 339 23.59 27.08 13.92
C VAL A 339 24.66 26.94 12.84
N LEU A 340 24.29 26.78 11.57
CA LEU A 340 25.25 26.69 10.46
C LEU A 340 26.06 27.99 10.30
N ARG A 341 25.45 29.15 10.55
CA ARG A 341 26.14 30.44 10.53
C ARG A 341 27.23 30.54 11.58
N THR A 342 27.00 30.02 12.79
CA THR A 342 28.02 30.02 13.85
C THR A 342 29.17 29.05 13.59
N ARG A 343 28.92 28.00 12.79
CA ARG A 343 29.96 27.06 12.36
C ARG A 343 30.91 27.64 11.30
N GLN A 344 30.47 28.68 10.57
CA GLN A 344 31.26 29.36 9.53
C GLN A 344 31.83 28.39 8.46
N TRP A 345 31.08 27.34 8.10
CA TRP A 345 31.50 26.39 7.07
C TRP A 345 31.58 27.00 5.68
N VAL A 346 30.78 28.03 5.40
CA VAL A 346 30.64 28.70 4.11
C VAL A 346 30.49 30.22 4.31
N GLU A 347 30.52 30.98 3.22
CA GLU A 347 30.25 32.43 3.24
C GLU A 347 28.83 32.73 3.75
N ALA A 348 28.67 33.85 4.45
CA ALA A 348 27.37 34.28 4.98
C ALA A 348 26.34 34.43 3.85
N GLY A 349 25.15 33.87 4.05
CA GLY A 349 24.06 33.82 3.08
C GLY A 349 23.92 32.47 2.36
N LEU A 350 24.91 31.57 2.45
CA LEU A 350 24.86 30.23 1.83
C LEU A 350 24.31 29.13 2.75
N GLU A 351 24.05 29.44 4.02
CA GLU A 351 23.60 28.48 5.01
C GLU A 351 22.30 27.73 4.62
N PRO A 352 21.30 28.36 3.95
CA PRO A 352 20.11 27.63 3.50
C PRO A 352 20.42 26.50 2.50
N LEU A 353 21.47 26.63 1.67
CA LEU A 353 21.90 25.54 0.78
C LEU A 353 22.49 24.38 1.59
N VAL A 354 23.33 24.70 2.58
CA VAL A 354 23.92 23.68 3.45
C VAL A 354 22.84 22.95 4.24
N ALA A 355 21.87 23.68 4.81
CA ALA A 355 20.71 23.10 5.48
C ALA A 355 19.94 22.15 4.53
N HIS A 356 19.68 22.60 3.30
CA HIS A 356 19.00 21.79 2.29
C HIS A 356 19.74 20.47 1.98
N LEU A 357 21.06 20.54 1.75
CA LEU A 357 21.88 19.37 1.47
C LEU A 357 21.87 18.34 2.63
N LEU A 358 21.92 18.81 3.87
CA LEU A 358 21.93 17.96 5.06
C LEU A 358 20.57 17.33 5.37
N LEU A 359 19.48 18.08 5.15
CA LEU A 359 18.12 17.61 5.40
C LEU A 359 17.60 16.69 4.29
N ALA A 360 18.11 16.80 3.07
CA ALA A 360 17.67 16.02 1.91
C ALA A 360 17.67 14.50 2.15
N ARG A 361 18.52 14.03 3.06
CA ARG A 361 18.54 12.64 3.51
C ARG A 361 17.96 12.44 4.91
N ASN A 362 18.35 13.29 5.86
CA ASN A 362 18.09 13.06 7.28
C ASN A 362 16.65 13.40 7.71
N ALA A 363 16.03 14.37 7.05
CA ALA A 363 14.68 14.83 7.38
C ALA A 363 14.06 15.54 6.16
N PRO A 364 13.81 14.82 5.04
CA PRO A 364 13.25 15.41 3.81
C PRO A 364 11.89 16.08 4.04
N GLU A 365 11.16 15.72 5.09
CA GLU A 365 9.91 16.35 5.50
C GLU A 365 10.04 17.86 5.75
N PHE A 366 11.22 18.34 6.14
CA PHE A 366 11.49 19.77 6.32
C PHE A 366 11.75 20.51 5.01
N LEU A 367 11.89 19.83 3.87
CA LEU A 367 12.20 20.44 2.57
C LEU A 367 10.99 20.60 1.65
N VAL A 368 9.83 20.11 2.07
CA VAL A 368 8.58 20.25 1.32
C VAL A 368 8.07 21.69 1.40
N ARG A 369 7.50 22.17 0.29
CA ARG A 369 7.00 23.55 0.17
C ARG A 369 5.57 23.68 0.70
N GLU A 370 5.20 24.90 1.10
CA GLU A 370 3.81 25.28 1.43
C GLU A 370 3.17 24.46 2.57
N ILE A 371 3.95 24.14 3.61
CA ILE A 371 3.42 23.49 4.81
C ILE A 371 2.47 24.47 5.53
N PRO A 372 1.21 24.10 5.81
CA PRO A 372 0.27 24.99 6.50
C PRO A 372 0.72 25.32 7.92
N SER A 373 0.49 26.57 8.36
CA SER A 373 0.85 27.03 9.72
C SER A 373 0.17 26.25 10.85
N SER A 374 -0.94 25.55 10.57
CA SER A 374 -1.63 24.68 11.52
C SER A 374 -0.90 23.35 11.78
N VAL A 375 0.10 22.98 10.96
CA VAL A 375 0.85 21.73 11.11
C VAL A 375 2.10 21.98 11.95
N THR A 376 2.05 21.59 13.22
CA THR A 376 3.19 21.66 14.15
C THR A 376 3.82 20.29 14.35
N LEU A 377 5.10 20.24 14.74
CA LEU A 377 5.87 19.00 14.91
C LEU A 377 5.22 17.98 15.89
N GLY A 378 4.48 18.47 16.89
CA GLY A 378 3.76 17.64 17.86
C GLY A 378 2.35 17.22 17.43
N SER A 379 1.88 17.60 16.24
CA SER A 379 0.51 17.32 15.77
C SER A 379 0.39 15.98 15.06
N ILE A 380 -0.81 15.38 15.06
CA ILE A 380 -1.13 14.20 14.24
C ILE A 380 -0.95 14.49 12.74
N GLY A 381 -1.26 15.73 12.32
CA GLY A 381 -1.07 16.17 10.94
C GLY A 381 0.39 16.05 10.49
N TRP A 382 1.35 16.32 11.37
CA TRP A 382 2.77 16.14 11.09
C TRP A 382 3.17 14.68 10.92
N ILE A 383 2.62 13.77 11.74
CA ILE A 383 2.88 12.32 11.64
C ILE A 383 2.46 11.80 10.26
N ASN A 384 1.22 12.09 9.85
CA ASN A 384 0.69 11.63 8.57
C ASN A 384 1.46 12.23 7.39
N PHE A 385 1.88 13.49 7.53
CA PHE A 385 2.72 14.15 6.55
C PHE A 385 4.11 13.49 6.44
N CYS A 386 4.77 13.17 7.56
CA CYS A 386 6.04 12.43 7.55
C CYS A 386 5.88 11.04 6.92
N ARG A 387 4.78 10.30 7.21
CA ARG A 387 4.47 9.04 6.51
C ARG A 387 4.37 9.26 5.01
N ALA A 388 3.61 10.27 4.58
CA ALA A 388 3.43 10.58 3.16
C ALA A 388 4.76 10.89 2.47
N VAL A 389 5.62 11.70 3.10
CA VAL A 389 6.99 11.98 2.64
C VAL A 389 7.79 10.69 2.48
N MET A 390 7.80 9.81 3.49
CA MET A 390 8.51 8.52 3.42
C MET A 390 8.00 7.66 2.24
N LEU A 391 6.69 7.53 2.07
CA LEU A 391 6.12 6.73 0.98
C LEU A 391 6.50 7.29 -0.40
N VAL A 392 6.54 8.62 -0.57
CA VAL A 392 6.97 9.27 -1.82
C VAL A 392 8.48 9.08 -2.04
N GLU A 393 9.31 9.23 -1.00
CA GLU A 393 10.77 9.08 -1.10
C GLU A 393 11.19 7.63 -1.42
N THR A 394 10.44 6.63 -0.94
CA THR A 394 10.63 5.22 -1.34
C THR A 394 10.21 4.95 -2.77
N LEU A 395 9.17 5.64 -3.26
CA LEU A 395 8.76 5.54 -4.65
C LEU A 395 9.77 6.18 -5.61
N LYS A 396 10.28 7.37 -5.24
CA LYS A 396 11.20 8.15 -6.07
C LYS A 396 12.01 9.09 -5.18
N THR A 397 13.21 8.64 -4.83
CA THR A 397 14.10 9.38 -3.93
C THR A 397 14.42 10.78 -4.44
N GLY A 398 14.21 11.77 -3.59
CA GLY A 398 14.42 13.19 -3.83
C GLY A 398 13.20 13.95 -4.37
N ALA A 399 12.08 13.28 -4.62
CA ALA A 399 10.87 13.88 -5.19
C ALA A 399 10.21 14.91 -4.27
N THR A 400 10.18 14.67 -2.97
CA THR A 400 9.44 15.53 -2.04
C THR A 400 9.98 16.96 -1.97
N ARG A 401 11.27 17.14 -2.27
CA ARG A 401 11.96 18.45 -2.38
C ARG A 401 11.37 19.33 -3.48
N GLY A 402 10.77 18.73 -4.51
CA GLY A 402 10.09 19.42 -5.60
C GLY A 402 8.59 19.63 -5.37
N MET A 403 8.01 19.02 -4.33
CA MET A 403 6.56 18.97 -4.13
C MET A 403 6.08 19.98 -3.08
N THR A 404 4.78 20.30 -3.14
CA THR A 404 4.07 21.03 -2.09
C THR A 404 3.42 20.08 -1.09
N TYR A 405 3.05 20.58 0.09
CA TYR A 405 2.32 19.83 1.10
C TYR A 405 1.08 19.13 0.51
N ALA A 406 0.29 19.85 -0.29
CA ALA A 406 -0.91 19.29 -0.92
C ALA A 406 -0.60 18.12 -1.87
N GLN A 407 0.46 18.22 -2.67
CA GLN A 407 0.87 17.16 -3.59
C GLN A 407 1.37 15.92 -2.85
N VAL A 408 2.12 16.10 -1.76
CA VAL A 408 2.60 14.99 -0.92
C VAL A 408 1.42 14.30 -0.22
N MET A 409 0.50 15.08 0.35
CA MET A 409 -0.68 14.54 1.02
C MET A 409 -1.64 13.86 0.05
N ALA A 410 -1.81 14.37 -1.17
CA ALA A 410 -2.64 13.73 -2.20
C ALA A 410 -2.24 12.26 -2.43
N TYR A 411 -0.93 11.96 -2.47
CA TYR A 411 -0.46 10.58 -2.55
C TYR A 411 -0.52 9.84 -1.20
N GLY A 412 -0.17 10.53 -0.10
CA GLY A 412 -0.18 9.96 1.24
C GLY A 412 -1.57 9.53 1.76
N GLU A 413 -2.63 10.09 1.18
CA GLU A 413 -4.03 9.80 1.47
C GLU A 413 -4.63 8.70 0.57
N LEU A 414 -3.95 8.29 -0.51
CA LEU A 414 -4.39 7.16 -1.32
C LEU A 414 -4.46 5.87 -0.48
N GLU A 415 -5.51 5.08 -0.69
CA GLU A 415 -5.71 3.81 0.00
C GLU A 415 -4.79 2.73 -0.58
N PRO A 416 -4.25 1.82 0.24
CA PRO A 416 -3.50 0.68 -0.25
C PRO A 416 -4.40 -0.26 -1.05
N VAL A 417 -3.93 -0.72 -2.20
CA VAL A 417 -4.68 -1.64 -3.07
C VAL A 417 -4.27 -3.09 -2.88
N SER A 418 -3.42 -3.41 -1.90
CA SER A 418 -3.04 -4.78 -1.54
C SER A 418 -2.66 -4.88 -0.05
N GLU A 419 -2.67 -6.09 0.50
CA GLU A 419 -2.18 -6.35 1.87
C GLU A 419 -0.70 -6.00 2.03
N SER A 420 0.12 -6.23 0.99
CA SER A 420 1.55 -5.88 1.00
C SER A 420 1.75 -4.36 1.09
N GLN A 421 0.97 -3.58 0.32
CA GLN A 421 1.01 -2.12 0.40
C GLN A 421 0.51 -1.58 1.75
N LYS A 422 -0.55 -2.18 2.30
CA LYS A 422 -1.06 -1.84 3.64
C LYS A 422 0.02 -2.04 4.69
N HIS A 423 0.68 -3.21 4.68
CA HIS A 423 1.79 -3.53 5.57
C HIS A 423 2.95 -2.53 5.45
N LYS A 424 3.33 -2.13 4.23
CA LYS A 424 4.36 -1.10 4.00
C LYS A 424 3.95 0.25 4.59
N ARG A 425 2.68 0.66 4.42
CA ARG A 425 2.15 1.91 5.00
C ARG A 425 2.18 1.89 6.53
N ASP A 426 1.86 0.75 7.15
CA ASP A 426 1.91 0.58 8.60
C ASP A 426 3.36 0.69 9.13
N LEU A 427 4.33 0.08 8.43
CA LEU A 427 5.75 0.23 8.77
C LEU A 427 6.26 1.67 8.62
N ALA A 428 5.81 2.40 7.61
CA ALA A 428 6.18 3.80 7.38
C ALA A 428 5.64 4.76 8.47
N MET A 429 4.68 4.33 9.30
CA MET A 429 4.16 5.14 10.42
C MET A 429 4.99 5.03 11.69
N ILE A 430 5.78 3.97 11.86
CA ILE A 430 6.44 3.67 13.14
C ILE A 430 7.37 4.81 13.57
N ASP A 431 8.25 5.25 12.67
CA ASP A 431 9.20 6.33 12.97
C ASP A 431 8.53 7.68 13.27
N PRO A 432 7.60 8.16 12.43
CA PRO A 432 6.81 9.35 12.75
C PRO A 432 6.12 9.28 14.11
N ILE A 433 5.57 8.12 14.49
CA ILE A 433 4.94 7.91 15.80
C ILE A 433 5.96 7.99 16.93
N VAL A 434 7.14 7.37 16.78
CA VAL A 434 8.21 7.43 17.78
C VAL A 434 8.73 8.86 17.94
N ASP A 435 8.93 9.60 16.83
CA ASP A 435 9.31 11.02 16.84
C ASP A 435 8.27 11.87 17.56
N TRP A 436 7.00 11.64 17.25
CA TRP A 436 5.89 12.31 17.92
C TRP A 436 5.81 11.97 19.42
N ALA A 437 6.08 10.73 19.80
CA ALA A 437 6.08 10.32 21.20
C ALA A 437 7.26 10.91 21.98
N LEU A 438 8.44 11.04 21.35
CA LEU A 438 9.61 11.71 21.94
C LEU A 438 9.35 13.21 22.13
N ILE A 439 8.85 13.91 21.10
CA ILE A 439 8.62 15.36 21.19
C ILE A 439 7.50 15.71 22.16
N ASN A 440 6.47 14.86 22.27
CA ASN A 440 5.41 14.99 23.28
C ASN A 440 5.79 14.40 24.64
N GLN A 441 7.02 13.91 24.84
CA GLN A 441 7.50 13.35 26.11
C GLN A 441 6.65 12.18 26.64
N ILE A 442 6.06 11.40 25.75
CA ILE A 442 5.37 10.13 26.07
C ILE A 442 6.41 9.04 26.35
N VAL A 443 7.54 9.12 25.64
CA VAL A 443 8.71 8.27 25.81
C VAL A 443 9.97 9.14 25.79
N THR A 444 11.08 8.62 26.30
CA THR A 444 12.39 9.29 26.31
C THR A 444 13.40 8.54 25.44
N VAL A 445 14.46 9.25 25.02
CA VAL A 445 15.56 8.65 24.26
C VAL A 445 16.25 7.54 25.07
N ALA A 446 16.43 7.73 26.38
CA ALA A 446 17.03 6.74 27.25
C ALA A 446 16.20 5.45 27.35
N GLU A 447 14.87 5.56 27.46
CA GLU A 447 13.98 4.39 27.43
C GLU A 447 14.03 3.67 26.09
N LEU A 448 14.11 4.41 24.97
CA LEU A 448 14.21 3.85 23.63
C LEU A 448 15.53 3.09 23.43
N GLU A 449 16.64 3.61 23.95
CA GLU A 449 17.95 2.96 23.94
C GLU A 449 18.01 1.70 24.82
N GLN A 450 17.30 1.70 25.95
CA GLN A 450 17.30 0.58 26.90
C GLN A 450 16.30 -0.53 26.54
N ALA A 451 15.11 -0.17 26.05
CA ALA A 451 13.98 -1.07 25.85
C ALA A 451 13.16 -0.66 24.62
N GLU A 452 13.79 -0.77 23.45
CA GLU A 452 13.28 -0.26 22.16
C GLU A 452 11.86 -0.74 21.81
N GLN A 453 11.59 -2.05 21.96
CA GLN A 453 10.33 -2.67 21.57
C GLN A 453 9.15 -2.26 22.45
N THR A 454 9.30 -2.33 23.77
CA THR A 454 8.24 -1.95 24.71
C THR A 454 7.97 -0.45 24.65
N THR A 455 9.03 0.35 24.47
CA THR A 455 8.93 1.81 24.31
C THR A 455 8.21 2.18 23.01
N THR A 456 8.54 1.54 21.89
CA THR A 456 7.86 1.75 20.61
C THR A 456 6.40 1.34 20.67
N ARG A 457 6.08 0.21 21.31
CA ARG A 457 4.68 -0.20 21.53
C ARG A 457 3.90 0.82 22.33
N ARG A 458 4.47 1.34 23.41
CA ARG A 458 3.83 2.39 24.23
C ARG A 458 3.57 3.67 23.42
N ALA A 459 4.48 4.03 22.50
CA ALA A 459 4.28 5.14 21.58
C ALA A 459 3.11 4.90 20.61
N ILE A 460 3.03 3.71 20.00
CA ILE A 460 1.92 3.30 19.13
C ILE A 460 0.59 3.31 19.89
N ASP A 461 0.52 2.67 21.06
CA ASP A 461 -0.71 2.62 21.87
C ASP A 461 -1.19 4.03 22.26
N ALA A 462 -0.27 4.96 22.54
CA ALA A 462 -0.61 6.34 22.85
C ALA A 462 -1.16 7.10 21.63
N PHE A 463 -0.54 6.90 20.47
CA PHE A 463 -1.01 7.47 19.21
C PHE A 463 -2.39 6.93 18.80
N GLU A 464 -2.62 5.62 18.91
CA GLU A 464 -3.89 4.99 18.61
C GLU A 464 -5.00 5.50 19.52
N ARG A 465 -4.77 5.55 20.85
CA ARG A 465 -5.72 6.13 21.81
C ARG A 465 -6.06 7.58 21.46
N HIS A 466 -5.06 8.38 21.09
CA HIS A 466 -5.27 9.78 20.73
C HIS A 466 -6.08 9.91 19.42
N SER A 467 -5.74 9.13 18.39
CA SER A 467 -6.44 9.12 17.10
C SER A 467 -7.89 8.65 17.23
N GLU A 468 -8.11 7.55 17.96
CA GLU A 468 -9.45 6.96 18.18
C GLU A 468 -10.37 7.95 18.90
N THR A 469 -9.86 8.77 19.82
CA THR A 469 -10.65 9.82 20.48
C THR A 469 -11.26 10.79 19.47
N PHE A 470 -10.52 11.21 18.44
CA PHE A 470 -11.04 12.11 17.39
C PHE A 470 -11.98 11.40 16.43
N ALA A 471 -11.71 10.13 16.11
CA ALA A 471 -12.61 9.31 15.30
C ALA A 471 -13.96 9.10 16.01
N GLN A 472 -13.95 8.87 17.32
CA GLN A 472 -15.13 8.75 18.17
C GLN A 472 -15.92 10.05 18.25
N ILE A 473 -15.25 11.21 18.39
CA ILE A 473 -15.91 12.52 18.31
C ILE A 473 -16.67 12.64 16.97
N ALA A 474 -15.98 12.38 15.85
CA ALA A 474 -16.58 12.49 14.52
C ALA A 474 -17.73 11.49 14.33
N LYS A 475 -17.60 10.26 14.84
CA LYS A 475 -18.63 9.22 14.79
C LYS A 475 -19.85 9.61 15.64
N ALA A 476 -19.66 10.04 16.88
CA ALA A 476 -20.75 10.40 17.77
C ALA A 476 -21.62 11.52 17.19
N PHE A 477 -21.00 12.56 16.62
CA PHE A 477 -21.74 13.68 16.00
C PHE A 477 -22.34 13.35 14.62
N SER A 478 -21.90 12.29 13.93
CA SER A 478 -22.44 11.88 12.62
C SER A 478 -23.38 10.67 12.68
N THR A 479 -23.49 10.02 13.84
CA THR A 479 -24.39 8.87 14.01
C THR A 479 -25.83 9.38 14.11
N PRO A 480 -26.76 8.89 13.29
CA PRO A 480 -28.16 9.30 13.39
C PRO A 480 -28.79 8.78 14.68
N LEU A 481 -29.82 9.48 15.17
CA LEU A 481 -30.60 9.02 16.32
C LEU A 481 -31.28 7.67 16.02
N PRO A 482 -31.53 6.84 17.05
CA PRO A 482 -32.31 5.62 16.92
C PRO A 482 -33.71 5.90 16.35
N ASP A 483 -34.09 5.17 15.31
CA ASP A 483 -35.40 5.26 14.66
C ASP A 483 -36.28 4.09 15.13
N ARG A 484 -37.36 4.43 15.86
CA ARG A 484 -38.33 3.47 16.41
C ARG A 484 -38.96 2.58 15.32
N ALA A 485 -39.23 3.12 14.14
CA ALA A 485 -39.78 2.34 13.02
C ALA A 485 -38.74 1.40 12.40
N LYS A 486 -37.48 1.84 12.27
CA LYS A 486 -36.38 0.99 11.79
C LYS A 486 -36.06 -0.15 12.75
N ILE A 487 -36.10 0.11 14.06
CA ILE A 487 -35.95 -0.91 15.10
C ILE A 487 -37.08 -1.94 14.95
N ALA A 488 -38.32 -1.48 14.86
CA ALA A 488 -39.47 -2.35 14.68
C ALA A 488 -39.36 -3.21 13.41
N ARG A 489 -39.01 -2.62 12.25
CA ARG A 489 -38.80 -3.38 10.99
C ARG A 489 -37.73 -4.46 11.13
N SER A 490 -36.60 -4.14 11.77
CA SER A 490 -35.50 -5.10 11.93
C SER A 490 -35.92 -6.30 12.77
N ALA A 491 -36.66 -6.06 13.86
CA ALA A 491 -37.20 -7.14 14.68
C ALA A 491 -38.25 -7.98 13.93
N LEU A 492 -39.11 -7.33 13.15
CA LEU A 492 -40.15 -7.99 12.35
C LEU A 492 -39.58 -8.85 11.21
N GLN A 493 -38.51 -8.42 10.54
CA GLN A 493 -37.83 -9.20 9.50
C GLN A 493 -37.29 -10.53 10.04
N ILE A 494 -36.86 -10.56 11.31
CA ILE A 494 -36.39 -11.78 11.99
C ILE A 494 -37.58 -12.66 12.41
N ALA A 495 -38.64 -12.06 12.94
CA ALA A 495 -39.82 -12.79 13.43
C ALA A 495 -40.77 -13.27 12.31
N ALA A 496 -40.75 -12.62 11.14
CA ALA A 496 -41.53 -12.95 9.95
C ALA A 496 -40.66 -12.96 8.68
N PRO A 497 -39.75 -13.95 8.52
CA PRO A 497 -38.84 -14.03 7.39
C PRO A 497 -39.59 -14.19 6.07
N GLY A 498 -39.19 -13.41 5.05
CA GLY A 498 -39.79 -13.42 3.71
C GLY A 498 -41.12 -12.66 3.59
N CYS A 499 -41.56 -11.93 4.63
CA CYS A 499 -42.72 -11.04 4.55
C CYS A 499 -42.34 -9.70 3.91
N ASP A 500 -42.93 -9.37 2.76
CA ASP A 500 -42.71 -8.14 1.99
C ASP A 500 -43.68 -6.99 2.36
N SER A 501 -44.66 -7.26 3.21
CA SER A 501 -45.78 -6.38 3.55
C SER A 501 -45.74 -5.86 5.00
N LEU A 502 -44.54 -5.65 5.56
CA LEU A 502 -44.37 -5.21 6.96
C LEU A 502 -44.98 -3.82 7.24
N ASP A 503 -44.81 -2.89 6.30
CA ASP A 503 -45.32 -1.51 6.38
C ASP A 503 -46.75 -1.37 5.82
N GLU A 504 -47.34 -2.44 5.27
CA GLU A 504 -48.67 -2.40 4.68
C GLU A 504 -49.76 -2.28 5.77
N LYS A 505 -50.65 -1.29 5.65
CA LYS A 505 -51.79 -1.11 6.57
C LYS A 505 -52.90 -2.12 6.31
N ALA A 506 -52.68 -3.36 6.74
CA ALA A 506 -53.55 -4.50 6.45
C ALA A 506 -54.07 -5.24 7.70
N LEU A 507 -53.69 -4.79 8.91
CA LEU A 507 -54.06 -5.42 10.18
C LEU A 507 -55.13 -4.63 10.90
N SER A 508 -56.07 -5.33 11.55
CA SER A 508 -57.13 -4.68 12.32
C SER A 508 -57.54 -5.49 13.56
N GLU A 509 -57.80 -4.79 14.65
CA GLU A 509 -58.13 -5.37 15.97
C GLU A 509 -59.51 -6.00 15.99
N LYS A 510 -59.72 -7.20 16.55
CA LYS A 510 -61.05 -7.87 16.67
C LYS A 510 -62.22 -6.90 16.97
N GLY A 511 -63.12 -6.68 15.99
CA GLY A 511 -64.28 -5.77 16.10
C GLY A 511 -64.04 -4.30 15.71
N GLY A 512 -62.79 -3.85 15.53
CA GLY A 512 -62.44 -2.47 15.17
C GLY A 512 -62.55 -2.11 13.68
N GLN A 513 -62.53 -0.80 13.38
CA GLN A 513 -62.55 -0.29 12.00
C GLN A 513 -61.22 0.35 11.56
N GLN A 514 -60.23 0.41 12.46
CA GLN A 514 -58.91 0.99 12.18
C GLN A 514 -57.98 -0.06 11.57
N VAL A 515 -57.16 0.35 10.60
CA VAL A 515 -56.15 -0.49 9.96
C VAL A 515 -54.75 0.04 10.22
N MET A 516 -53.84 -0.86 10.60
CA MET A 516 -52.45 -0.58 10.97
C MET A 516 -51.48 -1.50 10.26
N SER A 517 -50.21 -1.09 10.20
CA SER A 517 -49.10 -1.93 9.73
C SER A 517 -48.53 -2.79 10.86
N MET A 518 -47.73 -3.82 10.52
CA MET A 518 -47.01 -4.60 11.53
C MET A 518 -46.00 -3.73 12.27
N VAL A 519 -45.37 -2.79 11.55
CA VAL A 519 -44.41 -1.84 12.10
C VAL A 519 -45.06 -0.94 13.14
N ASP A 520 -46.20 -0.30 12.82
CA ASP A 520 -46.94 0.58 13.74
C ASP A 520 -47.36 -0.17 15.02
N LEU A 521 -47.90 -1.38 14.88
CA LEU A 521 -48.37 -2.19 16.00
C LEU A 521 -47.23 -2.73 16.85
N HIS A 522 -46.07 -2.99 16.26
CA HIS A 522 -44.91 -3.40 17.04
C HIS A 522 -44.33 -2.22 17.83
N GLN A 523 -44.31 -1.02 17.23
CA GLN A 523 -43.92 0.22 17.91
C GLN A 523 -44.81 0.49 19.13
N SER A 524 -46.14 0.38 18.98
CA SER A 524 -47.08 0.63 20.08
C SER A 524 -47.19 -0.51 21.10
N GLY A 525 -46.55 -1.66 20.84
CA GLY A 525 -46.63 -2.87 21.68
C GLY A 525 -47.91 -3.68 21.51
N ASP A 526 -48.80 -3.30 20.60
CA ASP A 526 -50.09 -3.98 20.37
C ASP A 526 -49.94 -5.26 19.52
N LEU A 527 -48.86 -5.42 18.75
CA LEU A 527 -48.68 -6.58 17.85
C LEU A 527 -48.56 -7.91 18.61
N VAL A 528 -47.92 -7.92 19.78
CA VAL A 528 -47.68 -9.13 20.58
C VAL A 528 -48.92 -9.61 21.32
N THR A 529 -49.99 -8.80 21.37
CA THR A 529 -51.25 -9.13 22.06
C THR A 529 -52.07 -10.22 21.35
N GLY A 530 -51.76 -10.50 20.07
CA GLY A 530 -52.50 -11.47 19.26
C GLY A 530 -53.90 -11.00 18.82
N GLN A 531 -54.27 -9.74 19.08
CA GLN A 531 -55.62 -9.22 18.79
C GLN A 531 -55.76 -8.59 17.39
N TRP A 532 -54.64 -8.38 16.69
CA TRP A 532 -54.58 -7.69 15.40
C TRP A 532 -54.25 -8.68 14.28
N ASP A 533 -55.17 -8.89 13.34
CA ASP A 533 -54.98 -9.85 12.25
C ASP A 533 -55.46 -9.30 10.90
N ARG A 534 -55.07 -9.97 9.83
CA ARG A 534 -55.57 -9.70 8.48
C ARG A 534 -57.01 -10.21 8.38
N ARG A 535 -57.94 -9.33 8.04
CA ARG A 535 -59.37 -9.67 7.90
C ARG A 535 -60.08 -8.76 6.90
N THR A 536 -61.36 -9.02 6.69
CA THR A 536 -62.23 -8.10 5.93
C THR A 536 -62.66 -6.93 6.81
N VAL A 537 -62.35 -5.70 6.39
CA VAL A 537 -62.68 -4.46 7.11
C VAL A 537 -63.45 -3.51 6.19
N ARG A 538 -64.41 -2.78 6.75
CA ARG A 538 -65.14 -1.72 6.06
C ARG A 538 -64.79 -0.37 6.67
N LEU A 539 -63.99 0.42 5.95
CA LEU A 539 -63.49 1.71 6.43
C LEU A 539 -64.56 2.81 6.34
N VAL A 540 -64.52 3.76 7.28
CA VAL A 540 -65.32 4.99 7.24
C VAL A 540 -64.37 6.16 7.02
N THR A 541 -64.59 6.96 5.97
CA THR A 541 -63.79 8.17 5.69
C THR A 541 -64.73 9.36 5.59
N ASN A 542 -64.51 10.40 6.39
CA ASN A 542 -65.36 11.61 6.42
C ASN A 542 -66.87 11.32 6.57
N GLY A 543 -67.22 10.31 7.38
CA GLY A 543 -68.61 9.90 7.60
C GLY A 543 -69.23 9.00 6.50
N VAL A 544 -68.47 8.64 5.46
CA VAL A 544 -68.95 7.79 4.35
C VAL A 544 -68.38 6.37 4.44
N LEU A 545 -69.25 5.37 4.33
CA LEU A 545 -68.90 3.94 4.30
C LEU A 545 -68.24 3.55 2.96
N ARG A 546 -67.00 3.09 3.00
CA ARG A 546 -66.29 2.53 1.84
C ARG A 546 -66.72 1.07 1.57
N PRO A 547 -66.42 0.51 0.37
CA PRO A 547 -66.52 -0.93 0.13
C PRO A 547 -65.64 -1.74 1.10
N ALA A 548 -66.06 -2.96 1.45
CA ALA A 548 -65.28 -3.84 2.31
C ALA A 548 -64.03 -4.34 1.56
N ILE A 549 -62.86 -4.23 2.19
CA ILE A 549 -61.59 -4.72 1.64
C ILE A 549 -61.20 -5.98 2.40
N ASN A 550 -60.92 -7.07 1.68
CA ASN A 550 -60.47 -8.32 2.29
C ASN A 550 -58.93 -8.38 2.30
N TYR A 551 -58.32 -8.14 3.46
CA TYR A 551 -56.88 -8.22 3.65
C TYR A 551 -56.36 -9.66 3.90
N ASN A 552 -57.25 -10.65 4.01
CA ASN A 552 -56.90 -12.07 4.17
C ASN A 552 -57.61 -12.98 3.16
N PRO A 553 -57.23 -12.94 1.88
CA PRO A 553 -57.79 -13.82 0.87
C PRO A 553 -57.47 -15.31 1.12
N SER A 554 -56.40 -15.60 1.88
CA SER A 554 -55.96 -16.98 2.17
C SER A 554 -56.67 -17.66 3.35
N GLY A 555 -57.41 -16.92 4.17
CA GLY A 555 -58.06 -17.43 5.38
C GLY A 555 -57.13 -17.83 6.53
N VAL A 556 -55.80 -17.69 6.38
CA VAL A 556 -54.81 -18.06 7.39
C VAL A 556 -54.45 -16.84 8.24
N SER A 557 -54.45 -17.00 9.57
CA SER A 557 -54.03 -15.95 10.51
C SER A 557 -52.56 -15.58 10.32
N LEU A 558 -52.24 -14.29 10.49
CA LEU A 558 -50.85 -13.80 10.50
C LEU A 558 -50.00 -14.57 11.52
N TYR A 559 -50.52 -14.79 12.73
CA TYR A 559 -49.79 -15.46 13.81
C TYR A 559 -49.65 -16.97 13.61
N ALA A 560 -50.55 -17.59 12.84
CA ALA A 560 -50.39 -18.98 12.44
C ALA A 560 -49.25 -19.14 11.42
N ARG A 561 -49.06 -18.15 10.53
CA ARG A 561 -47.98 -18.13 9.54
C ARG A 561 -46.63 -17.75 10.17
N TYR A 562 -46.64 -16.82 11.13
CA TYR A 562 -45.45 -16.30 11.80
C TYR A 562 -45.62 -16.35 13.33
N PRO A 563 -45.46 -17.53 13.97
CA PRO A 563 -45.72 -17.68 15.42
C PRO A 563 -44.73 -16.91 16.31
N ASN A 564 -43.55 -16.56 15.78
CA ASN A 564 -42.55 -15.79 16.53
C ASN A 564 -42.94 -14.32 16.75
N LEU A 565 -43.97 -13.82 16.06
CA LEU A 565 -44.48 -12.46 16.29
C LEU A 565 -44.99 -12.24 17.72
N LEU A 566 -45.49 -13.29 18.39
CA LEU A 566 -45.94 -13.23 19.79
C LEU A 566 -44.78 -13.23 20.80
N LYS A 567 -43.54 -13.44 20.35
CA LYS A 567 -42.33 -13.49 21.19
C LYS A 567 -41.42 -12.27 21.00
N LEU A 568 -41.87 -11.27 20.26
CA LEU A 568 -41.09 -10.04 20.05
C LEU A 568 -40.86 -9.31 21.38
N GLY A 569 -39.64 -8.83 21.59
CA GLY A 569 -39.31 -7.94 22.71
C GLY A 569 -39.92 -6.56 22.54
N SER A 570 -39.86 -5.70 23.56
CA SER A 570 -40.40 -4.34 23.47
C SER A 570 -39.57 -3.46 22.52
N CYS A 571 -40.25 -2.79 21.59
CA CYS A 571 -39.59 -1.81 20.71
C CYS A 571 -39.05 -0.61 21.51
N ASP A 572 -39.74 -0.21 22.57
CA ASP A 572 -39.33 0.92 23.42
C ASP A 572 -38.11 0.57 24.28
N GLU A 573 -38.00 -0.67 24.78
CA GLU A 573 -36.81 -1.11 25.55
C GLU A 573 -35.54 -1.15 24.67
N GLU A 574 -35.66 -1.61 23.42
CA GLU A 574 -34.54 -1.62 22.49
C GLU A 574 -34.16 -0.20 22.03
N MET A 575 -35.15 0.67 21.80
CA MET A 575 -34.92 2.09 21.55
C MET A 575 -34.18 2.74 22.72
N ASP A 576 -34.61 2.49 23.96
CA ASP A 576 -33.97 3.02 25.17
C ASP A 576 -32.53 2.52 25.33
N ARG A 577 -32.28 1.25 25.00
CA ARG A 577 -30.93 0.67 24.98
C ARG A 577 -30.03 1.38 23.96
N GLN A 578 -30.51 1.60 22.73
CA GLN A 578 -29.74 2.31 21.69
C GLN A 578 -29.53 3.79 22.04
N LEU A 579 -30.55 4.45 22.62
CA LEU A 579 -30.47 5.83 23.10
C LEU A 579 -29.48 6.00 24.26
N ALA A 580 -29.42 5.04 25.19
CA ALA A 580 -28.47 5.07 26.29
C ALA A 580 -27.02 5.05 25.77
N VAL A 581 -26.71 4.17 24.82
CA VAL A 581 -25.40 4.11 24.17
C VAL A 581 -25.10 5.42 23.43
N HIS A 582 -26.06 5.92 22.64
CA HIS A 582 -25.89 7.18 21.90
C HIS A 582 -25.67 8.38 22.82
N PHE A 583 -26.38 8.45 23.95
CA PHE A 583 -26.23 9.49 24.96
C PHE A 583 -24.83 9.47 25.59
N ASP A 584 -24.32 8.29 25.92
CA ASP A 584 -22.97 8.13 26.47
C ASP A 584 -21.91 8.56 25.43
N ASP A 585 -22.07 8.13 24.17
CA ASP A 585 -21.19 8.52 23.05
C ASP A 585 -21.18 10.06 22.85
N LEU A 586 -22.36 10.71 22.89
CA LEU A 586 -22.48 12.17 22.77
C LEU A 586 -21.81 12.92 23.92
N ASN A 587 -21.97 12.44 25.16
CA ASN A 587 -21.32 13.05 26.32
C ASN A 587 -19.80 12.89 26.28
N SER A 588 -19.31 11.71 25.87
CA SER A 588 -17.89 11.47 25.65
C SER A 588 -17.33 12.37 24.54
N ALA A 589 -18.06 12.56 23.44
CA ALA A 589 -17.68 13.47 22.37
C ALA A 589 -17.69 14.95 22.81
N MET A 590 -18.68 15.37 23.61
CA MET A 590 -18.73 16.70 24.20
C MET A 590 -17.54 16.94 25.13
N LEU A 591 -17.22 15.96 25.99
CA LEU A 591 -16.08 16.02 26.89
C LEU A 591 -14.79 16.23 26.11
N SER A 592 -14.54 15.42 25.09
CA SER A 592 -13.33 15.56 24.25
C SER A 592 -13.34 16.86 23.43
N SER A 593 -14.50 17.37 23.00
CA SER A 593 -14.61 18.66 22.30
C SER A 593 -14.25 19.84 23.20
N VAL A 594 -14.68 19.81 24.46
CA VAL A 594 -14.27 20.82 25.45
C VAL A 594 -12.78 20.72 25.75
N LYS A 595 -12.25 19.51 25.95
CA LYS A 595 -10.80 19.30 26.14
C LYS A 595 -9.99 19.84 24.97
N LEU A 596 -10.44 19.60 23.73
CA LEU A 596 -9.85 20.13 22.50
C LEU A 596 -9.81 21.66 22.50
N ALA A 597 -10.94 22.30 22.82
CA ALA A 597 -11.05 23.76 22.85
C ALA A 597 -10.12 24.39 23.91
N LEU A 598 -10.09 23.82 25.12
CA LEU A 598 -9.23 24.28 26.22
C LEU A 598 -7.74 24.09 25.91
N ALA A 599 -7.36 22.97 25.30
CA ALA A 599 -5.97 22.67 24.96
C ALA A 599 -5.39 23.62 23.88
N GLN A 600 -6.26 24.29 23.11
CA GLN A 600 -5.88 25.28 22.10
C GLN A 600 -5.73 26.70 22.66
N MET A 601 -6.08 26.94 23.93
CA MET A 601 -5.94 28.25 24.55
C MET A 601 -4.47 28.69 24.65
N PRO A 602 -4.19 30.01 24.57
CA PRO A 602 -2.87 30.55 24.89
C PRO A 602 -2.41 30.09 26.27
N GLU A 603 -1.14 29.70 26.39
CA GLU A 603 -0.61 29.05 27.60
C GLU A 603 -0.76 29.89 28.86
N ALA A 604 -0.53 31.20 28.76
CA ALA A 604 -0.71 32.15 29.86
C ALA A 604 -2.16 32.21 30.37
N ASP A 605 -3.13 32.20 29.46
CA ASP A 605 -4.55 32.26 29.82
C ASP A 605 -5.04 30.89 30.34
N LEU A 606 -4.56 29.78 29.75
CA LEU A 606 -4.87 28.43 30.23
C LEU A 606 -4.35 28.21 31.66
N GLN A 607 -3.15 28.71 31.97
CA GLN A 607 -2.59 28.64 33.33
C GLN A 607 -3.52 29.29 34.36
N VAL A 608 -4.18 30.40 34.02
CA VAL A 608 -5.15 31.04 34.92
C VAL A 608 -6.36 30.14 35.15
N PHE A 609 -6.98 29.60 34.09
CA PHE A 609 -8.13 28.70 34.25
C PHE A 609 -7.78 27.39 34.96
N MET A 610 -6.53 26.92 34.87
CA MET A 610 -6.09 25.73 35.61
C MET A 610 -6.00 25.99 37.11
N ASN A 611 -5.75 27.22 37.57
CA ASN A 611 -5.39 27.54 38.96
C ASN A 611 -6.39 28.43 39.70
N ALA A 612 -7.30 29.10 39.00
CA ALA A 612 -8.27 30.01 39.60
C ALA A 612 -9.65 29.37 39.80
N ASP A 613 -10.49 30.04 40.60
CA ASP A 613 -11.93 29.78 40.59
C ASP A 613 -12.51 30.18 39.23
N ILE A 614 -13.27 29.26 38.62
CA ILE A 614 -13.88 29.48 37.31
C ILE A 614 -15.37 29.70 37.49
N HIS A 615 -15.84 30.88 37.13
CA HIS A 615 -17.27 31.19 37.05
C HIS A 615 -17.78 30.91 35.65
N PHE A 616 -18.92 30.21 35.57
CA PHE A 616 -19.60 29.92 34.33
C PHE A 616 -20.87 30.78 34.23
N LEU A 617 -21.07 31.40 33.07
CA LEU A 617 -22.28 32.18 32.78
C LEU A 617 -22.94 31.66 31.50
N THR A 618 -24.26 31.61 31.53
CA THR A 618 -25.08 31.20 30.38
C THR A 618 -25.67 32.40 29.67
N VAL A 619 -25.78 32.32 28.35
CA VAL A 619 -26.39 33.35 27.51
C VAL A 619 -27.72 32.84 26.96
N ARG A 620 -28.75 33.71 26.96
CA ARG A 620 -30.09 33.38 26.48
C ARG A 620 -30.78 34.57 25.83
N GLU A 621 -31.77 34.27 25.00
CA GLU A 621 -32.73 35.26 24.51
C GLU A 621 -33.85 35.48 25.55
N SER A 622 -34.80 36.37 25.24
CA SER A 622 -35.96 36.59 26.10
C SER A 622 -36.77 35.30 26.26
N ALA A 623 -37.14 34.98 27.50
CA ALA A 623 -37.89 33.77 27.87
C ALA A 623 -39.34 34.07 28.29
N ILE A 624 -39.84 35.25 27.89
CA ILE A 624 -41.18 35.73 28.23
C ILE A 624 -42.20 34.99 27.35
N TYR A 625 -43.23 34.43 27.97
CA TYR A 625 -44.39 33.89 27.28
C TYR A 625 -45.67 34.42 27.90
N SER A 626 -46.70 34.61 27.08
CA SER A 626 -47.99 35.14 27.53
C SER A 626 -48.95 33.99 27.84
N LYS A 627 -49.47 33.94 29.08
CA LYS A 627 -50.47 32.96 29.50
C LYS A 627 -51.86 33.61 29.52
N SER A 628 -52.73 33.16 28.62
CA SER A 628 -54.12 33.62 28.59
C SER A 628 -54.91 33.02 29.75
N ARG A 629 -55.42 33.87 30.66
CA ARG A 629 -56.35 33.46 31.71
C ARG A 629 -57.76 33.92 31.35
N GLY A 630 -58.73 32.99 31.39
CA GLY A 630 -60.14 33.32 31.21
C GLY A 630 -60.67 34.08 32.43
N LEU A 631 -61.25 35.26 32.20
CA LEU A 631 -61.92 36.04 33.24
C LEU A 631 -63.44 35.85 33.06
N GLY A 632 -63.96 34.70 33.49
CA GLY A 632 -65.42 34.40 33.52
C GLY A 632 -66.23 34.96 32.34
N GLY A 633 -66.12 34.34 31.16
CA GLY A 633 -66.75 34.79 29.91
C GLY A 633 -65.76 34.82 28.75
N PRO A 634 -66.13 35.34 27.56
CA PRO A 634 -65.28 35.30 26.35
C PRO A 634 -64.05 36.23 26.41
N LEU A 635 -63.82 36.92 27.53
CA LEU A 635 -62.67 37.81 27.75
C LEU A 635 -61.46 37.01 28.26
N LYS A 636 -60.36 37.06 27.50
CA LYS A 636 -59.05 36.52 27.88
C LYS A 636 -58.12 37.68 28.24
N ILE A 637 -57.37 37.54 29.34
CA ILE A 637 -56.25 38.43 29.66
C ILE A 637 -54.96 37.65 29.46
N ASP A 638 -54.06 38.21 28.66
CA ASP A 638 -52.72 37.67 28.46
C ASP A 638 -51.80 38.26 29.54
N LEU A 639 -51.21 37.38 30.35
CA LEU A 639 -50.24 37.75 31.38
C LEU A 639 -48.86 37.25 30.95
N ASP A 640 -47.93 38.19 30.76
CA ASP A 640 -46.52 37.86 30.51
C ASP A 640 -45.90 37.24 31.76
N GLN A 641 -45.35 36.05 31.59
CA GLN A 641 -44.68 35.30 32.63
C GLN A 641 -43.33 34.80 32.13
N GLU A 642 -42.41 34.62 33.08
CA GLU A 642 -41.12 33.97 32.87
C GLU A 642 -40.97 32.93 33.98
N THR A 643 -40.62 31.69 33.66
CA THR A 643 -40.43 30.59 34.63
C THR A 643 -39.00 30.06 34.55
N MET A 644 -38.57 29.23 35.50
CA MET A 644 -37.27 28.54 35.36
C MET A 644 -37.26 27.66 34.10
N GLN A 645 -38.36 26.96 33.82
CA GLN A 645 -38.51 26.15 32.61
C GLN A 645 -38.40 26.98 31.32
N SER A 646 -39.08 28.13 31.23
CA SER A 646 -38.98 28.96 30.02
C SER A 646 -37.58 29.57 29.86
N ARG A 647 -36.91 29.91 30.98
CA ARG A 647 -35.50 30.36 30.95
C ARG A 647 -34.56 29.27 30.47
N ASP A 648 -34.68 28.05 30.99
CA ASP A 648 -33.86 26.91 30.58
C ASP A 648 -34.05 26.63 29.08
N ALA A 649 -35.29 26.68 28.58
CA ALA A 649 -35.60 26.51 27.16
C ALA A 649 -34.98 27.60 26.26
N ALA A 650 -35.00 28.87 26.68
CA ALA A 650 -34.39 29.98 25.94
C ALA A 650 -32.85 30.05 26.07
N THR A 651 -32.26 29.27 26.98
CA THR A 651 -30.83 29.31 27.24
C THR A 651 -30.06 28.60 26.13
N GLY A 652 -29.11 29.30 25.52
CA GLY A 652 -28.34 28.78 24.40
C GLY A 652 -27.50 27.55 24.77
N ARG A 653 -27.73 26.41 24.12
CA ARG A 653 -27.15 25.11 24.49
C ARG A 653 -25.72 24.88 23.96
N PHE A 654 -25.24 25.71 23.06
CA PHE A 654 -23.98 25.46 22.32
C PHE A 654 -22.79 26.29 22.79
N GLY A 655 -23.03 27.30 23.60
CA GLY A 655 -21.99 28.17 24.13
C GLY A 655 -22.13 28.40 25.64
N ILE A 656 -21.01 28.67 26.28
CA ILE A 656 -20.94 29.11 27.68
C ILE A 656 -19.82 30.12 27.84
N VAL A 657 -19.98 31.05 28.78
CA VAL A 657 -18.94 32.02 29.12
C VAL A 657 -18.18 31.51 30.34
N MET A 658 -16.85 31.46 30.25
CA MET A 658 -15.94 31.14 31.35
C MET A 658 -15.25 32.43 31.80
N TYR A 659 -15.29 32.70 33.10
CA TYR A 659 -14.68 33.87 33.71
C TYR A 659 -13.78 33.45 34.87
N ALA A 660 -12.54 33.92 34.89
CA ALA A 660 -11.60 33.71 35.98
C ALA A 660 -10.90 35.01 36.36
N SER A 661 -10.58 35.18 37.64
CA SER A 661 -9.86 36.35 38.17
C SER A 661 -8.58 35.88 38.86
N HIS A 662 -7.42 36.37 38.42
CA HIS A 662 -6.12 36.03 39.01
C HIS A 662 -5.19 37.26 38.99
N GLU A 663 -4.52 37.54 40.12
CA GLU A 663 -3.55 38.66 40.27
C GLU A 663 -4.02 40.02 39.70
N ASN A 664 -5.27 40.42 39.97
CA ASN A 664 -5.93 41.63 39.45
C ASN A 664 -6.23 41.68 37.93
N ALA A 665 -6.03 40.58 37.19
CA ALA A 665 -6.48 40.44 35.81
C ALA A 665 -7.76 39.57 35.73
N ASP A 666 -8.80 40.10 35.08
CA ASP A 666 -10.05 39.40 34.81
C ASP A 666 -10.02 38.84 33.38
N ILE A 667 -10.07 37.52 33.24
CA ILE A 667 -10.01 36.83 31.95
C ILE A 667 -11.36 36.19 31.65
N CYS A 668 -11.89 36.49 30.46
CA CYS A 668 -13.18 35.97 30.00
C CYS A 668 -13.02 35.29 28.65
N TYR A 669 -13.57 34.07 28.54
CA TYR A 669 -13.60 33.29 27.31
C TYR A 669 -15.02 32.83 27.00
N GLU A 670 -15.40 32.94 25.73
CA GLU A 670 -16.57 32.29 25.15
C GLU A 670 -16.13 30.89 24.69
N LEU A 671 -16.73 29.83 25.26
CA LEU A 671 -16.47 28.44 24.91
C LEU A 671 -17.68 27.88 24.14
N PHE A 672 -17.47 27.46 22.89
CA PHE A 672 -18.49 26.89 22.02
C PHE A 672 -18.28 25.37 21.90
N THR A 673 -19.04 24.61 22.70
CA THR A 673 -18.78 23.20 22.95
C THR A 673 -18.98 22.33 21.70
N SER A 674 -19.96 22.64 20.85
CA SER A 674 -20.28 21.86 19.63
C SER A 674 -19.29 22.07 18.50
N ARG A 675 -18.51 23.15 18.57
CA ARG A 675 -17.49 23.50 17.57
C ARG A 675 -16.06 23.26 18.06
N ALA A 676 -15.90 22.92 19.35
CA ALA A 676 -14.61 22.83 20.03
C ALA A 676 -13.78 24.12 19.89
N GLU A 677 -14.43 25.28 20.00
CA GLU A 677 -13.81 26.60 19.82
C GLU A 677 -13.83 27.41 21.13
N THR A 678 -12.75 28.14 21.41
CA THR A 678 -12.70 29.16 22.47
C THR A 678 -12.33 30.51 21.88
N ARG A 679 -12.92 31.59 22.41
CA ARG A 679 -12.62 32.97 22.03
C ARG A 679 -12.45 33.84 23.27
N LYS A 680 -11.33 34.57 23.37
CA LYS A 680 -11.13 35.57 24.41
C LYS A 680 -12.04 36.78 24.16
N ASN A 681 -12.73 37.28 25.18
CA ASN A 681 -13.62 38.42 25.06
C ASN A 681 -13.47 39.38 26.25
N ASP A 682 -12.51 40.30 26.14
CA ASP A 682 -12.19 41.28 27.19
C ASP A 682 -13.33 42.30 27.40
N ALA A 683 -14.08 42.62 26.34
CA ALA A 683 -15.24 43.52 26.44
C ALA A 683 -16.36 42.89 27.29
N LEU A 684 -16.58 41.59 27.14
CA LEU A 684 -17.54 40.84 27.96
C LEU A 684 -17.04 40.71 29.41
N ALA A 685 -15.73 40.55 29.63
CA ALA A 685 -15.15 40.56 30.99
C ALA A 685 -15.48 41.87 31.72
N ALA A 686 -15.24 43.02 31.06
CA ALA A 686 -15.52 44.34 31.60
C ALA A 686 -17.02 44.53 31.90
N PHE A 687 -17.90 44.02 31.03
CA PHE A 687 -19.34 44.02 31.24
C PHE A 687 -19.75 43.23 32.48
N ILE A 688 -19.28 41.98 32.62
CA ILE A 688 -19.59 41.09 33.74
C ILE A 688 -19.21 41.72 35.08
N LYS A 689 -18.04 42.37 35.13
CA LYS A 689 -17.54 43.07 36.32
C LYS A 689 -18.38 44.31 36.65
N ARG A 690 -18.65 45.16 35.65
CA ARG A 690 -19.42 46.41 35.82
C ARG A 690 -20.83 46.13 36.33
N GLU A 691 -21.52 45.18 35.71
CA GLU A 691 -22.90 44.80 36.06
C GLU A 691 -22.97 43.84 37.26
N ARG A 692 -21.83 43.50 37.89
CA ARG A 692 -21.71 42.60 39.05
C ARG A 692 -22.44 41.27 38.85
N LYS A 693 -22.39 40.71 37.63
CA LYS A 693 -23.14 39.49 37.26
C LYS A 693 -22.79 38.28 38.13
N LEU A 694 -21.55 38.19 38.60
CA LEU A 694 -21.09 37.11 39.48
C LEU A 694 -21.75 37.12 40.88
N ARG A 695 -22.33 38.25 41.32
CA ARG A 695 -23.07 38.34 42.60
C ARG A 695 -24.52 37.87 42.48
N GLN A 696 -25.01 37.65 41.26
CA GLN A 696 -26.33 37.08 41.05
C GLN A 696 -26.36 35.64 41.56
N ARG A 697 -27.52 35.19 42.03
CA ARG A 697 -27.71 33.80 42.50
C ARG A 697 -27.38 32.82 41.38
N SER A 698 -26.56 31.82 41.68
CA SER A 698 -26.21 30.76 40.73
C SER A 698 -27.43 29.93 40.35
N ARG A 699 -27.60 29.68 39.04
CA ARG A 699 -28.68 28.79 38.54
C ARG A 699 -28.56 27.36 39.05
N MET A 700 -27.36 26.87 39.34
CA MET A 700 -27.15 25.56 39.99
C MET A 700 -27.74 25.47 41.41
N SER A 701 -28.10 26.60 42.04
CA SER A 701 -28.69 26.68 43.38
C SER A 701 -30.20 26.97 43.39
N ALA A 702 -30.87 26.91 42.23
CA ALA A 702 -32.29 27.27 42.09
C ALA A 702 -33.25 26.22 42.69
N SER A 703 -34.49 26.65 43.00
CA SER A 703 -35.57 25.85 43.64
C SER A 703 -36.01 24.65 42.78
N ALA A 704 -36.56 23.62 43.42
CA ALA A 704 -37.06 22.41 42.75
C ALA A 704 -38.33 22.61 41.89
N ASP A 705 -39.07 23.71 42.08
CA ASP A 705 -40.26 24.02 41.27
C ASP A 705 -39.89 24.85 40.03
N LEU A 706 -39.79 24.17 38.88
CA LEU A 706 -39.40 24.75 37.60
C LEU A 706 -40.49 25.63 36.96
N THR A 707 -41.73 25.53 37.44
CA THR A 707 -42.91 26.15 36.80
C THR A 707 -43.37 27.42 37.50
N PHE A 708 -42.78 27.74 38.66
CA PHE A 708 -43.15 28.93 39.42
C PHE A 708 -42.79 30.23 38.67
N PRO A 709 -43.70 31.21 38.56
CA PRO A 709 -43.42 32.49 37.93
C PRO A 709 -42.31 33.27 38.63
N LEU A 710 -41.36 33.78 37.84
CA LEU A 710 -40.23 34.60 38.24
C LEU A 710 -40.38 36.04 37.76
N SER A 711 -39.59 36.95 38.33
CA SER A 711 -39.50 38.33 37.85
C SER A 711 -38.92 38.39 36.44
N ILE A 712 -39.60 39.08 35.53
CA ILE A 712 -39.19 39.25 34.13
C ILE A 712 -37.80 39.91 34.04
N THR A 713 -36.90 39.28 33.29
CA THR A 713 -35.55 39.81 33.03
C THR A 713 -35.49 40.51 31.68
N ALA A 714 -35.10 41.79 31.66
CA ALA A 714 -34.93 42.55 30.43
C ALA A 714 -33.62 42.16 29.70
N THR A 715 -33.68 42.08 28.38
CA THR A 715 -32.49 41.90 27.52
C THR A 715 -31.57 43.12 27.58
N GLN A 716 -30.27 42.87 27.53
CA GLN A 716 -29.21 43.89 27.54
C GLN A 716 -28.37 43.78 26.26
N LEU A 717 -27.78 44.88 25.81
CA LEU A 717 -26.84 44.84 24.69
C LEU A 717 -25.51 44.25 25.18
N LEU A 718 -25.22 43.01 24.79
CA LEU A 718 -24.01 42.29 25.18
C LEU A 718 -22.98 42.28 24.04
N PRO A 719 -21.67 42.40 24.32
CA PRO A 719 -20.60 42.37 23.32
C PRO A 719 -20.30 40.93 22.85
N LEU A 720 -21.31 40.23 22.36
CA LEU A 720 -21.25 38.85 21.86
C LEU A 720 -22.29 38.65 20.75
N ASP A 721 -22.19 37.52 20.04
CA ASP A 721 -23.21 37.05 19.11
C ASP A 721 -24.07 35.97 19.78
N VAL A 722 -25.33 36.31 20.09
CA VAL A 722 -26.26 35.40 20.78
C VAL A 722 -26.57 34.15 19.95
N LYS A 723 -26.51 34.24 18.62
CA LYS A 723 -26.81 33.11 17.73
C LYS A 723 -25.78 31.99 17.84
N ARG A 724 -24.52 32.31 18.17
CA ARG A 724 -23.49 31.28 18.43
C ARG A 724 -23.83 30.42 19.65
N TYR A 725 -24.51 30.99 20.64
CA TYR A 725 -24.93 30.27 21.85
C TYR A 725 -26.20 29.44 21.60
N THR A 726 -27.15 29.98 20.83
CA THR A 726 -28.50 29.41 20.66
C THR A 726 -28.66 28.51 19.43
N HIS A 727 -27.92 28.75 18.35
CA HIS A 727 -28.07 28.08 17.05
C HIS A 727 -26.78 27.39 16.55
N ALA A 728 -25.67 27.45 17.31
CA ALA A 728 -24.36 26.88 16.94
C ALA A 728 -23.73 27.46 15.65
N THR A 729 -24.08 28.71 15.30
CA THR A 729 -23.58 29.37 14.09
C THR A 729 -22.07 29.60 14.14
N ALA A 730 -21.44 29.66 12.96
CA ALA A 730 -20.05 30.11 12.82
C ALA A 730 -19.92 31.60 13.17
N GLU A 731 -18.68 32.08 13.33
CA GLU A 731 -18.42 33.48 13.58
C GLU A 731 -18.86 34.36 12.39
N ASP A 732 -19.76 35.30 12.65
CA ASP A 732 -20.12 36.38 11.74
C ASP A 732 -19.46 37.68 12.20
N SER A 733 -18.44 38.12 11.46
CA SER A 733 -17.66 39.31 11.81
C SER A 733 -18.45 40.61 11.73
N SER A 734 -19.64 40.60 11.11
CA SER A 734 -20.55 41.75 11.08
C SER A 734 -21.30 41.97 12.40
N ILE A 735 -21.40 40.94 13.25
CA ILE A 735 -22.12 40.97 14.51
C ILE A 735 -21.14 41.19 15.67
N THR A 736 -21.10 42.40 16.21
CA THR A 736 -20.24 42.75 17.35
C THR A 736 -20.98 42.73 18.69
N SER A 737 -22.31 42.80 18.68
CA SER A 737 -23.14 42.82 19.89
C SER A 737 -24.55 42.32 19.62
N SER A 738 -25.20 41.72 20.62
CA SER A 738 -26.56 41.18 20.53
C SER A 738 -27.39 41.56 21.75
N MET A 739 -28.70 41.76 21.55
CA MET A 739 -29.64 41.87 22.66
C MET A 739 -29.85 40.49 23.27
N ALA A 740 -29.35 40.29 24.49
CA ALA A 740 -29.38 38.99 25.15
C ALA A 740 -29.33 39.15 26.68
N ILE A 741 -29.49 38.05 27.40
CA ILE A 741 -29.39 37.98 28.86
C ILE A 741 -28.24 37.06 29.20
N ILE A 742 -27.36 37.52 30.11
CA ILE A 742 -26.28 36.72 30.68
C ILE A 742 -26.59 36.47 32.16
N ASP A 743 -26.69 35.19 32.52
CA ASP A 743 -27.05 34.72 33.86
C ASP A 743 -25.88 33.96 34.48
N ASN A 744 -25.66 34.15 35.79
CA ASN A 744 -24.69 33.38 36.57
C ASN A 744 -25.14 31.91 36.67
N PHE A 745 -24.39 30.99 36.08
CA PHE A 745 -24.74 29.58 36.08
C PHE A 745 -24.21 28.88 37.33
N GLY A 746 -22.89 28.88 37.53
CA GLY A 746 -22.24 28.17 38.62
C GLY A 746 -20.73 28.42 38.66
N MET A 747 -20.05 27.79 39.61
CA MET A 747 -18.62 27.98 39.83
C MET A 747 -17.92 26.64 40.04
N LEU A 748 -16.70 26.52 39.52
CA LEU A 748 -15.77 25.45 39.79
C LEU A 748 -14.59 26.00 40.60
N ASN A 749 -14.42 25.51 41.83
CA ASN A 749 -13.36 25.96 42.73
C ASN A 749 -11.96 25.67 42.16
N ALA A 750 -10.97 26.48 42.50
CA ALA A 750 -9.56 26.23 42.22
C ALA A 750 -9.09 24.86 42.75
N PRO A 751 -8.14 24.19 42.08
CA PRO A 751 -7.54 22.97 42.61
C PRO A 751 -6.68 23.29 43.84
N GLN A 752 -6.48 22.29 44.72
CA GLN A 752 -5.66 22.45 45.93
C GLN A 752 -4.17 22.63 45.66
N ALA A 753 -3.68 22.11 44.52
CA ALA A 753 -2.30 22.22 44.11
C ALA A 753 -2.22 23.03 42.80
N SER A 754 -1.38 24.05 42.78
CA SER A 754 -1.11 24.81 41.57
C SER A 754 -0.46 23.94 40.50
N SER A 755 -0.87 24.12 39.26
CA SER A 755 -0.40 23.37 38.10
C SER A 755 0.06 24.34 37.01
N THR A 756 1.11 23.96 36.30
CA THR A 756 1.56 24.67 35.10
C THR A 756 1.07 23.92 33.87
N PRO A 757 0.56 24.61 32.85
CA PRO A 757 0.22 23.96 31.58
C PRO A 757 1.44 23.22 31.05
N LYS A 758 1.23 21.99 30.61
CA LYS A 758 2.27 21.23 29.92
C LYS A 758 2.46 21.79 28.50
N SER A 759 3.67 21.68 27.97
CA SER A 759 3.97 22.05 26.57
C SER A 759 3.44 20.98 25.61
N GLY A 760 2.92 21.40 24.44
CA GLY A 760 2.39 20.49 23.44
C GLY A 760 0.90 20.21 23.56
N PHE A 761 0.19 20.24 22.44
CA PHE A 761 -1.24 19.95 22.36
C PHE A 761 -1.64 18.61 23.02
N TYR A 762 -0.91 17.52 22.76
CA TYR A 762 -1.23 16.21 23.32
C TYR A 762 -1.18 16.20 24.85
N GLN A 763 -0.15 16.83 25.45
CA GLN A 763 0.01 16.88 26.90
C GLN A 763 -1.06 17.75 27.56
N LYS A 764 -1.42 18.89 26.94
CA LYS A 764 -2.54 19.74 27.39
C LYS A 764 -3.86 18.98 27.31
N PHE A 765 -4.15 18.34 26.18
CA PHE A 765 -5.38 17.58 25.98
C PHE A 765 -5.57 16.49 27.04
N ASN A 766 -4.49 15.84 27.48
CA ASN A 766 -4.53 14.79 28.51
C ASN A 766 -4.25 15.31 29.93
N ASP A 767 -4.29 16.63 30.15
CA ASP A 767 -4.08 17.20 31.49
C ASP A 767 -5.31 17.01 32.40
N ALA A 768 -5.05 16.63 33.66
CA ALA A 768 -6.10 16.37 34.63
C ALA A 768 -6.94 17.62 34.95
N ASN A 769 -6.37 18.83 34.89
CA ASN A 769 -7.12 20.06 35.13
C ASN A 769 -8.04 20.43 33.95
N ILE A 770 -7.61 20.17 32.71
CA ILE A 770 -8.46 20.33 31.53
C ILE A 770 -9.62 19.32 31.59
N GLU A 771 -9.33 18.07 31.97
CA GLU A 771 -10.36 17.05 32.16
C GLU A 771 -11.36 17.40 33.27
N ARG A 772 -10.89 18.00 34.37
CA ARG A 772 -11.73 18.49 35.47
C ARG A 772 -12.75 19.53 35.00
N ILE A 773 -12.31 20.51 34.20
CA ILE A 773 -13.18 21.56 33.63
C ILE A 773 -14.19 20.94 32.66
N ALA A 774 -13.73 20.08 31.75
CA ALA A 774 -14.60 19.41 30.77
C ALA A 774 -15.66 18.53 31.44
N THR A 775 -15.26 17.74 32.45
CA THR A 775 -16.16 16.88 33.23
C THR A 775 -17.21 17.70 33.97
N PHE A 776 -16.83 18.85 34.54
CA PHE A 776 -17.78 19.76 35.18
C PHE A 776 -18.84 20.26 34.18
N LEU A 777 -18.45 20.64 32.97
CA LEU A 777 -19.37 21.13 31.95
C LEU A 777 -20.31 20.03 31.43
N VAL A 778 -19.78 18.86 31.09
CA VAL A 778 -20.61 17.74 30.60
C VAL A 778 -21.60 17.25 31.66
N LYS A 779 -21.17 17.18 32.92
CA LYS A 779 -22.03 16.73 34.03
C LYS A 779 -23.18 17.69 34.33
N ASN A 780 -22.90 19.01 34.30
CA ASN A 780 -23.87 20.01 34.72
C ASN A 780 -24.62 20.66 33.54
N ARG A 781 -24.11 20.52 32.31
CA ARG A 781 -24.68 21.16 31.12
C ARG A 781 -24.48 20.33 29.83
N PRO A 782 -25.02 19.10 29.77
CA PRO A 782 -25.02 18.32 28.53
C PRO A 782 -25.87 19.01 27.44
N TYR A 783 -25.66 18.67 26.17
CA TYR A 783 -26.47 19.21 25.07
C TYR A 783 -27.97 18.92 25.23
N LEU A 784 -28.28 17.68 25.58
CA LEU A 784 -29.61 17.16 25.85
C LEU A 784 -29.50 16.26 27.08
N ASN A 785 -30.55 16.17 27.90
CA ASN A 785 -30.64 15.13 28.93
C ASN A 785 -31.33 13.87 28.38
N LYS A 786 -31.27 12.75 29.12
CA LYS A 786 -31.82 11.45 28.69
C LYS A 786 -33.33 11.53 28.34
N ASN A 787 -34.10 12.30 29.10
CA ASN A 787 -35.53 12.44 28.89
C ASN A 787 -35.82 13.26 27.64
N GLU A 788 -35.14 14.40 27.47
CA GLU A 788 -35.25 15.23 26.27
C GLU A 788 -34.88 14.44 24.99
N LEU A 789 -33.82 13.63 25.05
CA LEU A 789 -33.37 12.81 23.93
C LEU A 789 -34.40 11.71 23.58
N ARG A 790 -34.98 11.06 24.60
CA ARG A 790 -36.03 10.04 24.40
C ARG A 790 -37.27 10.65 23.77
N GLU A 791 -37.71 11.80 24.27
CA GLU A 791 -38.89 12.46 23.74
C GLU A 791 -38.66 12.89 22.30
N LEU A 792 -37.47 13.42 21.95
CA LEU A 792 -37.14 13.87 20.61
C LEU A 792 -37.24 12.77 19.52
N VAL A 793 -36.95 11.50 19.86
CA VAL A 793 -37.03 10.38 18.90
C VAL A 793 -38.37 9.64 18.92
N ARG A 794 -39.21 9.87 19.94
CA ARG A 794 -40.46 9.13 20.12
C ARG A 794 -41.59 9.78 19.30
N VAL A 795 -41.55 9.56 17.99
CA VAL A 795 -42.65 9.93 17.09
C VAL A 795 -43.86 9.02 17.39
N PRO A 796 -45.04 9.60 17.74
CA PRO A 796 -46.22 8.79 18.04
C PRO A 796 -46.78 8.15 16.77
N THR A 797 -47.17 6.89 16.87
CA THR A 797 -47.85 6.15 15.79
C THR A 797 -49.27 6.68 15.57
N PRO A 798 -49.89 6.44 14.40
CA PRO A 798 -51.30 6.78 14.19
C PRO A 798 -52.26 6.18 15.24
N LEU A 799 -51.90 5.04 15.84
CA LEU A 799 -52.69 4.40 16.89
C LEU A 799 -52.57 5.16 18.21
N GLU A 800 -51.34 5.51 18.60
CA GLU A 800 -51.05 6.33 19.78
C GLU A 800 -51.66 7.75 19.66
N LEU A 801 -51.68 8.35 18.47
CA LEU A 801 -52.33 9.65 18.20
C LEU A 801 -53.86 9.59 18.32
N SER A 802 -54.47 8.44 17.98
CA SER A 802 -55.92 8.25 18.09
C SER A 802 -56.38 7.92 19.52
N ARG A 803 -55.46 7.50 20.38
CA ARG A 803 -55.64 7.41 21.84
C ARG A 803 -55.35 8.81 22.40
N GLU A 804 -56.05 9.30 23.43
CA GLU A 804 -55.96 10.69 23.95
C GLU A 804 -54.54 11.19 24.36
N GLU A 805 -53.51 10.35 24.26
CA GLU A 805 -52.11 10.64 24.55
C GLU A 805 -51.41 11.52 23.49
N GLY A 806 -51.96 11.67 22.28
CA GLY A 806 -51.33 12.41 21.17
C GLY A 806 -51.21 13.94 21.36
N GLU A 807 -52.25 14.62 21.84
CA GLU A 807 -52.28 16.09 22.01
C GLU A 807 -51.29 16.59 23.09
N ARG A 808 -51.05 15.76 24.10
CA ARG A 808 -50.12 16.06 25.22
C ARG A 808 -48.66 15.99 24.79
N LEU A 809 -48.33 15.06 23.89
CA LEU A 809 -46.99 14.90 23.30
C LEU A 809 -46.72 16.00 22.26
N LEU A 810 -47.70 16.36 21.42
CA LEU A 810 -47.55 17.39 20.37
C LEU A 810 -47.23 18.79 20.94
N THR A 811 -47.88 19.17 22.05
CA THR A 811 -47.67 20.48 22.70
C THR A 811 -46.30 20.57 23.40
N TYR A 812 -45.85 19.48 24.04
CA TYR A 812 -44.54 19.40 24.68
C TYR A 812 -43.38 19.44 23.67
N PHE A 813 -43.55 18.80 22.50
CA PHE A 813 -42.58 18.83 21.40
C PHE A 813 -42.32 20.25 20.88
N ILE A 814 -43.34 21.11 20.77
CA ILE A 814 -43.20 22.49 20.28
C ILE A 814 -42.36 23.34 21.25
N ASP A 815 -42.46 23.09 22.56
CA ASP A 815 -41.73 23.84 23.60
C ASP A 815 -40.27 23.39 23.77
N LEU A 816 -39.96 22.11 23.57
CA LEU A 816 -38.57 21.59 23.59
C LEU A 816 -37.75 22.05 22.36
N VAL A 817 -38.45 22.37 21.26
CA VAL A 817 -37.91 22.66 19.92
C VAL A 817 -37.72 24.15 19.65
N VAL A 818 -38.04 25.07 20.56
CA VAL A 818 -38.01 26.53 20.30
C VAL A 818 -36.69 27.05 19.67
N PRO A 819 -35.48 26.61 20.06
CA PRO A 819 -34.22 26.98 19.38
C PRO A 819 -33.99 26.29 18.02
N PHE A 820 -34.74 25.23 17.71
CA PHE A 820 -34.64 24.37 16.52
C PHE A 820 -35.80 24.55 15.51
N LYS A 821 -36.88 25.22 15.94
CA LYS A 821 -38.16 25.36 15.23
C LYS A 821 -38.01 25.87 13.80
N LYS A 822 -37.24 26.94 13.60
CA LYS A 822 -37.06 27.57 12.29
C LYS A 822 -36.32 26.66 11.29
N CYS A 823 -35.34 25.88 11.76
CA CYS A 823 -34.61 24.91 10.95
C CYS A 823 -35.50 23.75 10.48
N ILE A 824 -36.44 23.31 11.31
CA ILE A 824 -37.40 22.24 10.98
C ILE A 824 -38.44 22.75 9.97
N GLU A 825 -38.92 23.99 10.13
CA GLU A 825 -39.88 24.64 9.23
C GLU A 825 -39.28 24.87 7.82
N ASP A 826 -38.02 25.28 7.72
CA ASP A 826 -37.35 25.53 6.42
C ASP A 826 -37.11 24.23 5.62
N ILE A 827 -36.75 23.13 6.29
CA ILE A 827 -36.55 21.80 5.67
C ILE A 827 -37.89 21.14 5.27
N ALA A 828 -38.92 21.27 6.10
CA ALA A 828 -40.25 20.70 5.83
C ALA A 828 -41.01 21.43 4.69
N SER A 829 -40.54 22.61 4.27
CA SER A 829 -41.21 23.46 3.26
C SER A 829 -41.03 22.99 1.81
N GLY A 830 -40.00 22.19 1.49
CA GLY A 830 -39.76 21.64 0.15
C GLY A 830 -39.39 22.65 -0.95
N GLU A 831 -39.19 23.93 -0.63
CA GLU A 831 -38.78 24.97 -1.60
C GLU A 831 -37.26 24.95 -1.84
N HIS A 832 -36.84 24.74 -3.09
CA HIS A 832 -35.43 24.52 -3.48
C HIS A 832 -34.47 25.64 -3.00
N ASP A 833 -34.89 26.91 -3.06
CA ASP A 833 -34.07 28.06 -2.67
C ASP A 833 -33.93 28.23 -1.14
N LYS A 834 -34.93 27.82 -0.35
CA LYS A 834 -34.88 27.86 1.14
C LYS A 834 -34.21 26.64 1.75
N VAL A 835 -34.25 25.50 1.05
CA VAL A 835 -33.50 24.29 1.39
C VAL A 835 -31.99 24.52 1.23
N VAL A 836 -31.55 25.30 0.23
CA VAL A 836 -30.13 25.59 -0.01
C VAL A 836 -29.55 26.62 0.99
N ASP A 837 -30.31 27.64 1.40
CA ASP A 837 -29.89 28.60 2.42
C ASP A 837 -29.99 28.04 3.86
N GLY A 838 -30.91 27.11 4.13
CA GLY A 838 -31.07 26.43 5.42
C GLY A 838 -29.98 25.40 5.77
N VAL A 839 -29.22 24.95 4.76
CA VAL A 839 -28.15 23.93 4.88
C VAL A 839 -26.91 24.42 5.64
N TYR A 840 -26.74 25.73 5.85
CA TYR A 840 -25.49 26.28 6.39
C TYR A 840 -25.47 26.54 7.91
N GLY A 841 -26.60 26.41 8.62
CA GLY A 841 -26.73 27.00 9.96
C GLY A 841 -27.06 26.08 11.14
N CYS A 842 -27.65 24.89 10.95
CA CYS A 842 -28.38 24.23 12.03
C CYS A 842 -27.73 22.94 12.58
N LEU A 843 -27.35 23.00 13.86
CA LEU A 843 -27.02 21.93 14.82
C LEU A 843 -25.85 20.95 14.54
N MET A 844 -25.54 20.59 13.28
CA MET A 844 -24.71 19.46 12.77
C MET A 844 -25.52 18.68 11.69
N ASP A 845 -26.45 19.34 10.99
CA ASP A 845 -27.56 18.75 10.23
C ASP A 845 -28.38 17.75 11.08
N GLY A 846 -28.87 18.27 12.23
CA GLY A 846 -29.99 17.71 12.97
C GLY A 846 -29.88 16.24 13.40
N ILE A 847 -28.88 15.85 14.22
CA ILE A 847 -28.73 14.53 14.89
C ILE A 847 -29.69 13.46 14.30
N GLY A 848 -29.48 13.05 13.05
CA GLY A 848 -30.21 11.98 12.35
C GLY A 848 -31.72 12.05 12.13
N LEU A 849 -32.43 13.16 12.33
CA LEU A 849 -33.92 13.11 12.32
C LEU A 849 -34.59 13.27 10.95
N VAL A 850 -33.90 13.77 9.91
CA VAL A 850 -34.52 14.05 8.59
C VAL A 850 -34.17 12.99 7.53
N GLY A 851 -33.12 12.19 7.73
CA GLY A 851 -32.76 11.10 6.80
C GLY A 851 -33.73 9.92 6.77
N THR A 852 -34.71 9.87 7.67
CA THR A 852 -35.61 8.72 7.86
C THR A 852 -36.90 8.75 7.04
N VAL A 853 -37.22 9.85 6.34
CA VAL A 853 -38.49 9.94 5.59
C VAL A 853 -38.35 9.74 4.06
N ALA A 854 -37.14 9.79 3.48
CA ALA A 854 -36.97 9.50 2.05
C ALA A 854 -35.54 9.08 1.67
N GLY A 855 -35.19 7.79 1.83
CA GLY A 855 -34.23 7.04 1.00
C GLY A 855 -32.89 7.66 0.54
N ALA A 856 -32.32 8.66 1.21
CA ALA A 856 -31.08 9.34 0.79
C ALA A 856 -29.95 9.09 1.80
N THR A 857 -28.82 8.57 1.30
CA THR A 857 -27.55 8.41 2.03
C THR A 857 -26.93 9.80 2.28
N SER A 858 -26.96 10.28 3.53
CA SER A 858 -26.44 11.60 3.88
C SER A 858 -24.90 11.64 3.90
N LYS A 859 -24.27 11.90 2.75
CA LYS A 859 -22.90 12.45 2.70
C LYS A 859 -22.97 13.96 2.91
N VAL A 860 -23.07 14.42 4.16
CA VAL A 860 -22.87 15.85 4.46
C VAL A 860 -21.98 16.00 5.70
N LEU A 861 -20.79 16.55 5.47
CA LEU A 861 -19.81 16.96 6.49
C LEU A 861 -20.06 18.44 6.81
N SER A 862 -21.01 18.74 7.69
CA SER A 862 -21.38 20.11 8.06
C SER A 862 -20.26 20.81 8.86
N ILE A 863 -19.47 21.68 8.19
CA ILE A 863 -18.95 23.04 8.56
C ILE A 863 -18.46 23.38 10.01
N SER A 864 -18.39 22.45 10.97
CA SER A 864 -17.73 22.63 12.28
C SER A 864 -16.21 22.37 12.23
N ALA A 865 -15.66 22.30 11.02
CA ALA A 865 -14.44 21.57 10.77
C ALA A 865 -13.16 22.44 10.67
N LYS A 866 -13.10 23.73 11.03
CA LYS A 866 -11.80 24.43 10.90
C LYS A 866 -10.74 23.93 11.89
N ALA A 867 -11.10 23.67 13.14
CA ALA A 867 -10.21 23.07 14.14
C ALA A 867 -10.25 21.53 14.15
N ILE A 868 -11.39 20.94 13.78
CA ILE A 868 -11.59 19.48 13.75
C ILE A 868 -11.23 18.87 12.38
N SER A 869 -11.34 19.54 11.22
CA SER A 869 -11.12 18.90 9.89
C SER A 869 -9.70 18.47 9.65
N THR A 870 -8.71 19.27 10.03
CA THR A 870 -7.30 18.93 9.76
C THR A 870 -6.88 17.72 10.58
N THR A 871 -7.29 17.65 11.85
CA THR A 871 -7.01 16.52 12.75
C THR A 871 -7.93 15.32 12.51
N SER A 872 -9.21 15.51 12.19
CA SER A 872 -10.17 14.41 11.95
C SER A 872 -10.11 13.80 10.56
N ARG A 873 -9.81 14.59 9.50
CA ARG A 873 -9.45 14.02 8.19
C ARG A 873 -8.14 13.25 8.33
N ALA A 874 -7.15 13.82 9.02
CA ALA A 874 -5.92 13.10 9.34
C ALA A 874 -6.17 11.82 10.16
N ALA A 875 -7.04 11.84 11.18
CA ALA A 875 -7.33 10.68 12.03
C ALA A 875 -8.19 9.60 11.35
N ARG A 876 -8.98 9.93 10.32
CA ARG A 876 -9.73 8.93 9.54
C ARG A 876 -8.81 7.95 8.80
N PHE A 877 -7.60 8.39 8.46
CA PHE A 877 -6.58 7.59 7.78
C PHE A 877 -5.50 7.00 8.71
N THR A 878 -5.75 6.99 10.03
CA THR A 878 -4.82 6.47 11.05
C THR A 878 -5.33 5.22 11.77
N ARG A 879 -6.45 4.61 11.33
CA ARG A 879 -6.91 3.33 11.88
C ARG A 879 -5.96 2.21 11.42
N LEU A 880 -4.81 2.15 12.09
CA LEU A 880 -3.78 1.14 11.95
C LEU A 880 -4.40 -0.21 12.30
N ALA A 881 -4.27 -1.20 11.42
CA ALA A 881 -4.65 -2.58 11.72
C ALA A 881 -3.47 -3.31 12.37
N PHE A 882 -2.88 -2.74 13.43
CA PHE A 882 -1.77 -3.34 14.19
C PHE A 882 -2.18 -4.56 15.02
N THR A 883 -3.29 -5.23 14.69
CA THR A 883 -3.73 -6.49 15.33
C THR A 883 -2.67 -7.59 15.28
N SER A 884 -1.60 -7.39 14.51
CA SER A 884 -0.43 -8.27 14.38
C SER A 884 0.88 -7.71 14.99
N ALA A 885 0.87 -6.62 15.77
CA ALA A 885 2.10 -5.98 16.26
C ALA A 885 3.03 -6.90 17.08
N VAL A 886 2.52 -8.01 17.63
CA VAL A 886 3.36 -9.03 18.29
C VAL A 886 4.13 -9.90 17.28
N SER A 887 3.62 -10.11 16.05
CA SER A 887 4.30 -10.91 15.01
C SER A 887 5.26 -10.10 14.12
N LEU A 888 5.30 -8.77 14.28
CA LEU A 888 6.19 -7.90 13.50
C LEU A 888 7.63 -7.93 13.99
N PHE A 889 7.84 -8.17 15.28
CA PHE A 889 9.16 -8.13 15.92
C PHE A 889 9.69 -9.55 16.15
N ASN A 890 10.70 -9.96 15.38
CA ASN A 890 11.43 -11.21 15.60
C ASN A 890 12.90 -10.91 15.94
N PRO A 891 13.41 -11.21 17.15
CA PRO A 891 14.78 -10.87 17.55
C PRO A 891 15.90 -11.54 16.72
N LEU A 892 15.60 -12.50 15.85
CA LEU A 892 16.60 -13.26 15.08
C LEU A 892 16.81 -12.82 13.62
N ASP A 893 15.96 -11.96 13.04
CA ASP A 893 15.99 -11.63 11.59
C ASP A 893 16.43 -10.17 11.32
N GLY A 894 17.21 -9.88 10.26
CA GLY A 894 17.76 -8.52 10.01
C GLY A 894 16.73 -7.41 9.74
N VAL A 895 17.16 -6.15 9.59
CA VAL A 895 16.30 -4.98 9.31
C VAL A 895 16.04 -4.81 7.80
N PRO A 896 14.81 -4.45 7.35
CA PRO A 896 14.51 -4.20 5.93
C PRO A 896 15.36 -3.06 5.35
N SER A 897 16.01 -3.28 4.21
CA SER A 897 16.72 -2.23 3.48
C SER A 897 15.79 -1.31 2.70
N GLY A 898 14.60 -1.79 2.30
CA GLY A 898 13.68 -1.10 1.39
C GLY A 898 12.74 -0.02 1.97
N ILE A 899 12.86 0.35 3.25
CA ILE A 899 12.17 1.50 3.88
C ILE A 899 13.19 2.54 4.37
N GLN A 900 14.48 2.37 4.06
CA GLN A 900 15.53 3.24 4.57
C GLN A 900 15.63 4.59 3.85
N SER A 901 14.90 4.80 2.76
CA SER A 901 14.77 6.03 1.95
C SER A 901 13.98 7.11 2.70
N GLY A 902 14.56 7.61 3.79
CA GLY A 902 14.08 8.78 4.53
C GLY A 902 13.69 8.46 5.98
N GLY A 903 13.57 7.17 6.33
CA GLY A 903 13.29 6.72 7.70
C GLY A 903 14.52 6.74 8.60
N LYS A 904 14.30 7.07 9.87
CA LYS A 904 15.29 7.10 10.97
C LYS A 904 15.16 5.87 11.88
N LEU A 905 14.70 4.75 11.30
CA LEU A 905 14.08 3.59 11.93
C LEU A 905 14.91 3.07 13.09
N VAL A 906 14.54 3.54 14.27
CA VAL A 906 14.99 3.23 15.63
C VAL A 906 16.34 2.47 15.73
N ASN A 907 17.39 3.26 15.96
CA ASN A 907 18.73 2.92 16.47
C ASN A 907 19.37 1.55 16.08
N LYS A 908 19.52 1.25 14.78
CA LYS A 908 20.57 0.34 14.21
C LYS A 908 20.90 -0.96 15.01
N GLY A 909 19.94 -1.62 15.67
CA GLY A 909 20.30 -2.71 16.60
C GLY A 909 19.25 -3.75 16.99
N LEU A 910 18.04 -3.38 17.44
CA LEU A 910 17.17 -4.33 18.14
C LEU A 910 15.73 -4.49 17.59
N LEU A 911 15.14 -3.53 16.87
CA LEU A 911 13.85 -3.75 16.18
C LEU A 911 14.02 -4.43 14.83
N ARG A 912 14.15 -5.75 14.92
CA ARG A 912 14.30 -6.70 13.83
C ARG A 912 12.94 -7.14 13.30
N CYS A 913 12.62 -6.76 12.06
CA CYS A 913 11.37 -7.18 11.40
C CYS A 913 11.49 -8.64 10.95
N SER A 914 10.41 -9.42 11.08
CA SER A 914 10.39 -10.82 10.64
C SER A 914 10.72 -10.97 9.14
N LYS A 915 11.29 -12.11 8.71
CA LYS A 915 11.49 -12.44 7.28
C LYS A 915 10.25 -12.22 6.43
N ASN A 916 9.07 -12.58 6.96
CA ASN A 916 7.79 -12.36 6.29
C ASN A 916 7.53 -10.86 6.00
N SER A 917 7.97 -9.97 6.89
CA SER A 917 7.87 -8.52 6.70
C SER A 917 8.78 -8.02 5.58
N HIS A 918 9.99 -8.59 5.43
CA HIS A 918 10.89 -8.26 4.32
C HIS A 918 10.27 -8.63 2.98
N GLU A 919 9.72 -9.83 2.88
CA GLU A 919 9.06 -10.29 1.66
C GLU A 919 7.85 -9.43 1.30
N LEU A 920 7.02 -9.06 2.29
CA LEU A 920 5.86 -8.19 2.06
C LEU A 920 6.27 -6.78 1.59
N VAL A 921 7.36 -6.22 2.14
CA VAL A 921 7.88 -4.91 1.70
C VAL A 921 8.48 -5.00 0.30
N ALA A 922 9.26 -6.04 0.00
CA ALA A 922 9.80 -6.26 -1.33
C ALA A 922 8.69 -6.45 -2.38
N ARG A 923 7.64 -7.21 -2.03
CA ARG A 923 6.43 -7.36 -2.85
C ARG A 923 5.70 -6.03 -3.04
N ALA A 924 5.53 -5.24 -1.98
CA ALA A 924 4.89 -3.92 -2.06
C ALA A 924 5.66 -2.96 -2.96
N ASN A 925 7.00 -2.94 -2.87
CA ASN A 925 7.86 -2.13 -3.76
C ASN A 925 7.73 -2.60 -5.21
N SER A 926 7.84 -3.92 -5.45
CA SER A 926 7.66 -4.50 -6.78
C SER A 926 6.29 -4.17 -7.37
N GLN A 927 5.21 -4.32 -6.60
CA GLN A 927 3.86 -3.93 -7.00
C GLN A 927 3.77 -2.46 -7.34
N LEU A 928 4.27 -1.56 -6.48
CA LEU A 928 4.23 -0.13 -6.74
C LEU A 928 4.98 0.26 -8.02
N HIS A 929 6.16 -0.34 -8.27
CA HIS A 929 6.91 -0.10 -9.50
C HIS A 929 6.17 -0.62 -10.74
N LYS A 930 5.61 -1.85 -10.69
CA LYS A 930 4.81 -2.43 -11.78
C LYS A 930 3.55 -1.61 -12.09
N LEU A 931 2.83 -1.20 -11.04
CA LEU A 931 1.58 -0.45 -11.15
C LEU A 931 1.79 0.99 -11.64
N SER A 932 2.90 1.63 -11.27
CA SER A 932 3.20 2.99 -11.74
C SER A 932 3.97 3.01 -13.07
N GLY A 933 4.40 1.86 -13.58
CA GLY A 933 5.19 1.77 -14.81
C GLY A 933 6.56 2.39 -14.73
N ARG A 934 7.10 2.44 -13.52
CA ARG A 934 8.33 3.16 -13.25
C ARG A 934 9.53 2.22 -13.33
N ARG A 935 10.57 2.75 -13.97
CA ARG A 935 11.82 2.03 -14.24
C ARG A 935 12.50 1.59 -12.94
N GLN A 936 12.73 0.29 -12.79
CA GLN A 936 13.56 -0.30 -11.75
C GLN A 936 15.04 0.01 -12.01
N SER A 937 15.91 -0.16 -11.00
CA SER A 937 17.37 -0.03 -11.16
C SER A 937 17.91 -0.93 -12.29
N TYR A 938 17.25 -2.07 -12.52
CA TYR A 938 17.57 -3.03 -13.57
C TYR A 938 17.20 -2.58 -15.00
N ASP A 939 16.15 -1.76 -15.18
CA ASP A 939 15.77 -1.15 -16.48
C ASP A 939 16.90 -0.32 -17.07
N LEU A 940 17.68 0.30 -16.20
CA LEU A 940 18.70 1.27 -16.54
C LEU A 940 20.02 0.62 -17.00
N LEU A 941 20.16 -0.70 -16.82
CA LEU A 941 21.37 -1.47 -17.18
C LEU A 941 21.60 -1.59 -18.69
N GLY A 942 20.54 -1.49 -19.50
CA GLY A 942 20.70 -1.51 -20.96
C GLY A 942 21.37 -0.26 -21.55
N ALA A 943 21.60 0.76 -20.73
CA ALA A 943 22.33 1.96 -21.11
C ALA A 943 23.86 1.80 -20.99
N SER A 944 24.33 0.64 -20.52
CA SER A 944 25.75 0.23 -20.54
C SER A 944 26.01 -0.56 -21.83
N GLN A 945 26.83 -0.01 -22.73
CA GLN A 945 27.22 -0.66 -23.99
C GLN A 945 28.18 -1.86 -23.82
N SER A 946 28.35 -2.38 -22.60
CA SER A 946 29.34 -3.43 -22.32
C SER A 946 28.74 -4.83 -22.43
N THR A 947 29.42 -5.70 -23.17
CA THR A 947 29.02 -7.10 -23.42
C THR A 947 29.28 -8.04 -22.23
N HIS A 948 29.94 -7.56 -21.17
CA HIS A 948 30.27 -8.35 -19.98
C HIS A 948 29.83 -7.61 -18.71
N LEU A 949 28.60 -7.88 -18.30
CA LEU A 949 27.94 -7.31 -17.12
C LEU A 949 27.49 -8.45 -16.20
N GLY A 950 27.63 -8.28 -14.89
CA GLY A 950 27.10 -9.24 -13.92
C GLY A 950 27.41 -8.91 -12.47
N LEU A 951 26.96 -9.81 -11.60
CA LEU A 951 27.11 -9.70 -10.16
C LEU A 951 28.34 -10.50 -9.73
N GLY A 952 29.21 -9.87 -8.94
CA GLY A 952 30.38 -10.55 -8.39
C GLY A 952 30.66 -10.15 -6.97
N HIS A 953 31.58 -10.87 -6.35
CA HIS A 953 32.10 -10.48 -5.05
C HIS A 953 33.31 -9.61 -5.24
N TRP A 954 33.28 -8.47 -4.57
CA TRP A 954 34.42 -7.58 -4.50
C TRP A 954 34.91 -7.51 -3.06
N GLN A 955 36.21 -7.72 -2.89
CA GLN A 955 36.91 -7.44 -1.64
C GLN A 955 38.02 -6.43 -1.93
N PRO A 956 37.93 -5.21 -1.41
CA PRO A 956 39.00 -4.23 -1.52
C PRO A 956 40.31 -4.78 -0.93
N ARG A 957 41.43 -4.66 -1.64
CA ARG A 957 42.75 -5.06 -1.12
C ARG A 957 43.11 -4.18 0.09
N GLY A 958 43.35 -4.80 1.24
CA GLY A 958 43.85 -4.13 2.45
C GLY A 958 42.82 -3.95 3.58
N THR A 959 41.54 -4.28 3.38
CA THR A 959 40.51 -4.19 4.42
C THR A 959 40.14 -5.59 4.92
N PRO A 960 40.32 -5.91 6.22
CA PRO A 960 39.80 -7.14 6.80
C PRO A 960 38.27 -7.05 6.92
N GLY A 961 37.56 -7.53 5.90
CA GLY A 961 36.09 -7.49 5.82
C GLY A 961 35.53 -8.56 4.90
N ASN A 962 34.23 -8.86 5.06
CA ASN A 962 33.50 -9.80 4.21
C ASN A 962 33.40 -9.25 2.77
N ALA A 963 33.50 -10.14 1.77
CA ALA A 963 33.31 -9.76 0.38
C ALA A 963 31.90 -9.22 0.14
N VAL A 964 31.78 -8.11 -0.62
CA VAL A 964 30.50 -7.44 -0.90
C VAL A 964 30.02 -7.86 -2.29
N ALA A 965 28.71 -8.10 -2.46
CA ALA A 965 28.12 -8.34 -3.78
C ALA A 965 28.01 -7.00 -4.53
N VAL A 966 28.53 -6.96 -5.76
CA VAL A 966 28.64 -5.73 -6.56
C VAL A 966 28.16 -5.99 -7.97
N LEU A 967 27.25 -5.14 -8.44
CA LEU A 967 26.94 -5.00 -9.85
C LEU A 967 28.07 -4.28 -10.56
N ALA A 968 28.70 -4.98 -11.50
CA ALA A 968 29.82 -4.46 -12.26
C ALA A 968 29.66 -4.75 -13.75
N ALA A 969 30.27 -3.90 -14.55
CA ALA A 969 30.47 -4.18 -15.97
C ALA A 969 31.92 -3.95 -16.37
N ARG A 970 32.35 -4.67 -17.40
CA ARG A 970 33.72 -4.64 -17.90
C ARG A 970 33.87 -3.58 -18.97
N SER A 971 34.91 -2.76 -18.86
CA SER A 971 35.35 -1.84 -19.91
C SER A 971 36.83 -2.09 -20.18
N GLY A 972 37.16 -2.61 -21.37
CA GLY A 972 38.50 -3.10 -21.68
C GLY A 972 38.89 -4.30 -20.79
N ASN A 973 40.04 -4.20 -20.10
CA ASN A 973 40.55 -5.24 -19.21
C ASN A 973 40.23 -5.02 -17.72
N GLN A 974 39.33 -4.08 -17.39
CA GLN A 974 39.01 -3.72 -16.02
C GLN A 974 37.49 -3.77 -15.75
N TRP A 975 37.13 -4.12 -14.52
CA TRP A 975 35.75 -4.12 -14.00
C TRP A 975 35.46 -2.82 -13.26
N TYR A 976 34.29 -2.25 -13.47
CA TYR A 976 33.83 -1.03 -12.79
C TYR A 976 32.43 -1.25 -12.21
N ALA A 977 32.13 -0.59 -11.10
CA ALA A 977 30.81 -0.66 -10.48
C ALA A 977 29.76 0.08 -11.32
N LEU A 978 28.50 -0.34 -11.20
CA LEU A 978 27.36 0.36 -11.76
C LEU A 978 26.70 1.23 -10.68
N ASN A 979 26.24 2.43 -11.06
CA ASN A 979 25.40 3.27 -10.20
C ASN A 979 23.92 2.88 -10.34
N ARG A 980 23.03 3.56 -9.62
CA ARG A 980 21.58 3.28 -9.68
C ARG A 980 20.96 3.46 -11.08
N ARG A 981 21.69 4.09 -12.01
CA ARG A 981 21.29 4.35 -13.40
C ARG A 981 21.97 3.43 -14.40
N GLY A 982 22.64 2.37 -13.94
CA GLY A 982 23.33 1.42 -14.82
C GLY A 982 24.54 2.01 -15.55
N LYS A 983 25.14 3.09 -15.03
CA LYS A 983 26.34 3.72 -15.61
C LYS A 983 27.60 3.33 -14.83
N LEU A 984 28.69 3.11 -15.54
CA LEU A 984 30.00 2.73 -14.98
C LEU A 984 30.63 3.89 -14.21
N TRP A 985 31.08 3.65 -12.99
CA TRP A 985 31.70 4.67 -12.15
C TRP A 985 32.73 4.10 -11.16
N GLY A 986 33.46 4.98 -10.49
CA GLY A 986 34.43 4.62 -9.46
C GLY A 986 35.77 4.09 -10.00
N GLN A 987 36.62 3.59 -9.10
CA GLN A 987 37.89 2.97 -9.46
C GLN A 987 37.70 1.56 -10.05
N PRO A 988 38.69 1.06 -10.83
CA PRO A 988 38.73 -0.34 -11.22
C PRO A 988 38.64 -1.28 -10.01
N LEU A 989 37.68 -2.20 -10.04
CA LEU A 989 37.42 -3.19 -8.98
C LEU A 989 38.51 -4.27 -9.00
N SER A 990 39.69 -3.94 -8.47
CA SER A 990 40.81 -4.87 -8.35
C SER A 990 40.45 -6.05 -7.45
N GLY A 991 40.60 -7.28 -7.95
CA GLY A 991 40.21 -8.49 -7.21
C GLY A 991 38.71 -8.80 -7.24
N PHE A 992 37.93 -8.16 -8.12
CA PHE A 992 36.55 -8.56 -8.39
C PHE A 992 36.51 -10.00 -8.92
N ALA A 993 35.80 -10.86 -8.19
CA ALA A 993 35.52 -12.22 -8.62
C ALA A 993 34.10 -12.24 -9.19
N TYR A 994 34.00 -12.29 -10.51
CA TYR A 994 32.74 -12.50 -11.20
C TYR A 994 32.13 -13.82 -10.70
N GLN A 995 30.88 -13.78 -10.23
CA GLN A 995 30.21 -14.97 -9.71
C GLN A 995 29.17 -15.50 -10.69
N MET A 996 28.24 -14.64 -11.08
CA MET A 996 27.09 -15.05 -11.86
C MET A 996 26.59 -13.92 -12.76
N PRO A 997 25.89 -14.28 -13.84
CA PRO A 997 25.02 -13.35 -14.56
C PRO A 997 24.06 -12.63 -13.61
N LEU A 998 23.59 -11.47 -14.03
CA LEU A 998 22.77 -10.61 -13.20
C LEU A 998 21.45 -11.30 -12.82
N GLN A 999 21.20 -11.48 -11.51
CA GLN A 999 19.88 -11.96 -11.07
C GLN A 999 18.86 -10.84 -11.23
N LEU A 1000 18.08 -10.92 -12.31
CA LEU A 1000 16.97 -10.01 -12.57
C LEU A 1000 15.84 -10.28 -11.58
N PRO A 1001 15.04 -9.26 -11.20
CA PRO A 1001 13.89 -9.48 -10.34
C PRO A 1001 12.91 -10.44 -11.02
N TYR A 1002 12.70 -11.59 -10.38
CA TYR A 1002 11.83 -12.65 -10.87
C TYR A 1002 10.39 -12.43 -10.43
N SER A 1003 9.44 -12.88 -11.26
CA SER A 1003 8.04 -12.99 -10.83
C SER A 1003 7.94 -13.99 -9.67
N THR A 1004 7.17 -13.63 -8.63
CA THR A 1004 6.85 -14.53 -7.52
C THR A 1004 5.87 -15.64 -7.92
N LYS A 1005 5.16 -15.47 -9.05
CA LYS A 1005 4.25 -16.46 -9.62
C LYS A 1005 4.98 -17.17 -10.76
N THR A 1006 5.05 -18.49 -10.70
CA THR A 1006 5.73 -19.37 -11.68
C THR A 1006 4.86 -20.56 -12.00
N LEU A 1007 5.04 -21.13 -13.20
CA LEU A 1007 4.30 -22.32 -13.63
C LEU A 1007 4.46 -23.46 -12.60
N PRO A 1008 3.39 -24.23 -12.33
CA PRO A 1008 3.39 -25.24 -11.28
C PRO A 1008 4.36 -26.39 -11.60
N ALA A 1009 4.91 -27.02 -10.55
CA ALA A 1009 5.82 -28.16 -10.72
C ALA A 1009 5.19 -29.35 -11.46
N SER A 1010 3.85 -29.49 -11.43
CA SER A 1010 3.12 -30.48 -12.23
C SER A 1010 3.29 -30.26 -13.74
N TYR A 1011 3.38 -29.00 -14.19
CA TYR A 1011 3.68 -28.65 -15.58
C TYR A 1011 5.11 -29.03 -15.97
N THR A 1012 6.09 -28.70 -15.12
CA THR A 1012 7.48 -29.10 -15.34
C THR A 1012 7.61 -30.62 -15.44
N ARG A 1013 7.00 -31.34 -14.51
CA ARG A 1013 6.98 -32.82 -14.52
C ARG A 1013 6.44 -33.35 -15.85
N ASN A 1014 5.31 -32.83 -16.32
CA ASN A 1014 4.65 -33.31 -17.52
C ASN A 1014 5.52 -33.17 -18.79
N PHE A 1015 6.15 -32.01 -19.02
CA PHE A 1015 6.99 -31.87 -20.20
C PHE A 1015 8.34 -32.59 -20.07
N ILE A 1016 8.89 -32.78 -18.86
CA ILE A 1016 10.07 -33.62 -18.66
C ILE A 1016 9.74 -35.07 -19.05
N GLU A 1017 8.63 -35.63 -18.55
CA GLU A 1017 8.17 -36.98 -18.89
C GLU A 1017 8.02 -37.15 -20.42
N THR A 1018 7.49 -36.12 -21.08
CA THR A 1018 7.32 -36.08 -22.55
C THR A 1018 8.65 -35.95 -23.30
N SER A 1019 9.70 -35.40 -22.66
CA SER A 1019 11.02 -35.20 -23.26
C SER A 1019 11.94 -36.42 -23.13
N LEU A 1020 11.73 -37.29 -22.12
CA LEU A 1020 12.56 -38.48 -21.89
C LEU A 1020 12.68 -39.42 -23.12
N PRO A 1021 11.60 -39.76 -23.85
CA PRO A 1021 11.71 -40.59 -25.05
C PRO A 1021 12.56 -39.93 -26.15
N ARG A 1022 12.54 -38.60 -26.25
CA ARG A 1022 13.34 -37.86 -27.24
C ARG A 1022 14.82 -37.89 -26.90
N ALA A 1023 15.17 -37.76 -25.62
CA ALA A 1023 16.54 -37.92 -25.14
C ALA A 1023 17.08 -39.32 -25.49
N ARG A 1024 16.30 -40.38 -25.22
CA ARG A 1024 16.66 -41.75 -25.62
C ARG A 1024 16.87 -41.89 -27.13
N ALA A 1025 15.96 -41.34 -27.94
CA ALA A 1025 16.07 -41.37 -29.39
C ALA A 1025 17.34 -40.66 -29.91
N LYS A 1026 17.71 -39.51 -29.31
CA LYS A 1026 18.94 -38.79 -29.67
C LYS A 1026 20.20 -39.61 -29.39
N ILE A 1027 20.27 -40.27 -28.24
CA ILE A 1027 21.39 -41.15 -27.88
C ILE A 1027 21.46 -42.36 -28.83
N ASP A 1028 20.32 -42.99 -29.11
CA ASP A 1028 20.24 -44.11 -30.05
C ASP A 1028 20.69 -43.71 -31.46
N ASN A 1029 20.25 -42.55 -31.94
CA ASN A 1029 20.67 -41.98 -33.23
C ASN A 1029 22.17 -41.73 -33.26
N ALA A 1030 22.74 -41.14 -32.21
CA ALA A 1030 24.17 -40.86 -32.12
C ALA A 1030 25.00 -42.15 -32.18
N ILE A 1031 24.62 -43.18 -31.43
CA ILE A 1031 25.28 -44.50 -31.44
C ILE A 1031 25.17 -45.14 -32.84
N ALA A 1032 24.00 -45.07 -33.46
CA ALA A 1032 23.76 -45.65 -34.78
C ALA A 1032 24.60 -44.97 -35.87
N VAL A 1033 24.73 -43.63 -35.83
CA VAL A 1033 25.50 -42.86 -36.82
C VAL A 1033 26.99 -43.19 -36.77
N ILE A 1034 27.57 -43.38 -35.58
CA ILE A 1034 29.00 -43.72 -35.43
C ILE A 1034 29.36 -45.03 -36.17
N SER A 1035 28.39 -45.92 -36.37
CA SER A 1035 28.59 -47.19 -37.08
C SER A 1035 28.43 -47.07 -38.61
N ARG A 1036 28.06 -45.90 -39.16
CA ARG A 1036 27.86 -45.67 -40.60
C ARG A 1036 29.16 -45.29 -41.30
N HIS A 1037 29.29 -45.62 -42.59
CA HIS A 1037 30.47 -45.24 -43.39
C HIS A 1037 30.70 -43.72 -43.48
N GLU A 1038 29.64 -42.93 -43.50
CA GLU A 1038 29.68 -41.45 -43.56
C GLU A 1038 30.34 -40.82 -42.33
N PHE A 1039 30.32 -41.51 -41.18
CA PHE A 1039 30.96 -41.05 -39.95
C PHE A 1039 32.49 -40.91 -40.10
N LYS A 1040 33.13 -41.71 -40.96
CA LYS A 1040 34.59 -41.65 -41.10
C LYS A 1040 35.10 -40.28 -41.56
N ARG A 1041 34.31 -39.53 -42.35
CA ARG A 1041 34.69 -38.18 -42.80
C ARG A 1041 34.12 -37.11 -41.89
N ASP A 1042 32.81 -37.15 -41.66
CA ASP A 1042 32.12 -36.08 -40.93
C ASP A 1042 32.27 -36.21 -39.42
N GLY A 1043 32.38 -37.43 -38.91
CA GLY A 1043 32.70 -37.76 -37.53
C GLY A 1043 34.11 -37.31 -37.15
N ASP A 1044 35.13 -37.58 -37.97
CA ASP A 1044 36.50 -37.08 -37.73
C ASP A 1044 36.53 -35.54 -37.60
N LEU A 1045 35.75 -34.85 -38.43
CA LEU A 1045 35.66 -33.38 -38.39
C LEU A 1045 34.94 -32.87 -37.14
N LEU A 1046 33.89 -33.56 -36.69
CA LEU A 1046 33.19 -33.26 -35.43
C LEU A 1046 34.09 -33.57 -34.22
N MET A 1047 34.75 -34.72 -34.20
CA MET A 1047 35.64 -35.15 -33.13
C MET A 1047 36.84 -34.21 -32.98
N LYS A 1048 37.41 -33.74 -34.10
CA LYS A 1048 38.44 -32.71 -34.09
C LYS A 1048 37.92 -31.39 -33.50
N ALA A 1049 36.72 -30.96 -33.89
CA ALA A 1049 36.18 -29.67 -33.48
C ALA A 1049 35.79 -29.61 -32.00
N LEU A 1050 35.16 -30.65 -31.46
CA LEU A 1050 34.62 -30.65 -30.09
C LEU A 1050 35.54 -31.31 -29.05
N PHE A 1051 36.51 -32.13 -29.48
CA PHE A 1051 37.40 -32.85 -28.57
C PHE A 1051 38.90 -32.72 -28.88
N GLY A 1052 39.26 -32.07 -30.01
CA GLY A 1052 40.66 -31.93 -30.42
C GLY A 1052 41.37 -33.24 -30.78
N ASN A 1053 40.64 -34.36 -30.89
CA ASN A 1053 41.21 -35.70 -31.02
C ASN A 1053 40.36 -36.59 -31.93
N THR A 1054 40.94 -37.06 -33.03
CA THR A 1054 40.28 -37.92 -34.05
C THR A 1054 40.74 -39.38 -34.00
N SER A 1055 41.43 -39.80 -32.93
CA SER A 1055 41.88 -41.19 -32.81
C SER A 1055 40.71 -42.16 -32.65
N GLN A 1056 40.90 -43.41 -33.06
CA GLN A 1056 39.92 -44.47 -32.82
C GLN A 1056 39.63 -44.64 -31.33
N VAL A 1057 40.65 -44.49 -30.47
CA VAL A 1057 40.51 -44.53 -29.00
C VAL A 1057 39.56 -43.44 -28.48
N ALA A 1058 39.64 -42.23 -29.03
CA ALA A 1058 38.74 -41.13 -28.66
C ALA A 1058 37.30 -41.40 -29.12
N THR A 1059 37.13 -42.00 -30.30
CA THR A 1059 35.82 -42.43 -30.81
C THR A 1059 35.22 -43.54 -29.95
N ASP A 1060 36.01 -44.56 -29.59
CA ASP A 1060 35.58 -45.65 -28.72
C ASP A 1060 35.20 -45.14 -27.32
N ARG A 1061 35.93 -44.12 -26.81
CA ARG A 1061 35.59 -43.43 -25.55
C ARG A 1061 34.22 -42.77 -25.62
N LEU A 1062 33.92 -42.02 -26.68
CA LEU A 1062 32.60 -41.38 -26.87
C LEU A 1062 31.49 -42.44 -26.95
N VAL A 1063 31.69 -43.51 -27.73
CA VAL A 1063 30.72 -44.61 -27.84
C VAL A 1063 30.45 -45.25 -26.48
N ASN A 1064 31.48 -45.45 -25.66
CA ASN A 1064 31.32 -46.02 -24.33
C ASN A 1064 30.50 -45.08 -23.41
N TYR A 1065 30.75 -43.78 -23.43
CA TYR A 1065 29.94 -42.81 -22.69
C TYR A 1065 28.49 -42.80 -23.16
N LEU A 1066 28.24 -42.78 -24.47
CA LEU A 1066 26.89 -42.86 -25.04
C LEU A 1066 26.16 -44.14 -24.60
N ARG A 1067 26.84 -45.28 -24.56
CA ARG A 1067 26.27 -46.54 -24.07
C ARG A 1067 25.93 -46.48 -22.59
N LEU A 1068 26.79 -45.87 -21.75
CA LEU A 1068 26.53 -45.71 -20.33
C LEU A 1068 25.28 -44.86 -20.08
N ILE A 1069 25.20 -43.66 -20.69
CA ILE A 1069 24.01 -42.82 -20.52
C ILE A 1069 22.76 -43.47 -21.11
N ARG A 1070 22.88 -44.26 -22.19
CA ARG A 1070 21.74 -45.03 -22.74
C ARG A 1070 21.15 -45.99 -21.70
N PHE A 1071 22.02 -46.70 -20.96
CA PHE A 1071 21.57 -47.56 -19.86
C PHE A 1071 20.98 -46.76 -18.70
N ASP A 1072 21.57 -45.62 -18.37
CA ASP A 1072 21.04 -44.77 -17.31
C ASP A 1072 19.65 -44.21 -17.66
N PHE A 1073 19.44 -43.74 -18.89
CA PHE A 1073 18.13 -43.29 -19.40
C PHE A 1073 17.06 -44.38 -19.48
N ALA A 1074 17.45 -45.66 -19.44
CA ALA A 1074 16.50 -46.77 -19.38
C ALA A 1074 15.95 -46.96 -17.95
N GLY A 1075 16.76 -46.67 -16.92
CA GLY A 1075 16.34 -46.72 -15.52
C GLY A 1075 15.89 -45.37 -14.94
N PHE A 1076 16.23 -44.26 -15.61
CA PHE A 1076 15.91 -42.91 -15.17
C PHE A 1076 14.44 -42.56 -15.45
N SER A 1077 13.79 -41.97 -14.45
CA SER A 1077 12.45 -41.40 -14.57
C SER A 1077 12.37 -40.07 -13.81
N VAL A 1078 11.24 -39.38 -13.94
CA VAL A 1078 11.07 -38.07 -13.28
C VAL A 1078 11.04 -38.18 -11.74
N SER A 1079 10.77 -39.37 -11.18
CA SER A 1079 10.89 -39.57 -9.72
C SER A 1079 12.34 -39.47 -9.21
N ASN A 1080 13.33 -39.57 -10.10
CA ASN A 1080 14.74 -39.34 -9.80
C ASN A 1080 15.15 -37.86 -9.86
N THR A 1081 14.16 -36.95 -10.02
CA THR A 1081 14.38 -35.51 -10.04
C THR A 1081 13.74 -34.83 -8.84
N LEU A 1082 14.42 -33.85 -8.25
CA LEU A 1082 13.86 -32.91 -7.29
C LEU A 1082 13.47 -31.63 -8.03
N LEU A 1083 12.20 -31.28 -8.02
CA LEU A 1083 11.69 -30.06 -8.67
C LEU A 1083 11.70 -28.91 -7.65
N ASP A 1084 12.67 -28.00 -7.75
CA ASP A 1084 12.80 -26.83 -6.89
C ASP A 1084 12.17 -25.60 -7.57
N ALA A 1085 11.22 -24.97 -6.89
CA ALA A 1085 10.54 -23.75 -7.33
C ALA A 1085 10.99 -22.49 -6.56
N VAL A 1086 11.90 -22.64 -5.60
CA VAL A 1086 12.33 -21.61 -4.65
C VAL A 1086 13.74 -21.08 -4.97
N LYS A 1087 14.56 -21.84 -5.71
CA LYS A 1087 15.89 -21.37 -6.15
C LYS A 1087 15.78 -20.38 -7.32
N HIS A 1088 16.27 -19.18 -7.10
CA HIS A 1088 16.31 -18.09 -8.09
C HIS A 1088 17.77 -17.84 -8.50
N ASN A 1089 18.18 -18.35 -9.66
CA ASN A 1089 19.47 -18.10 -10.32
C ASN A 1089 19.31 -18.35 -11.84
N GLU A 1090 20.37 -18.33 -12.64
CA GLU A 1090 20.29 -18.65 -14.09
C GLU A 1090 20.63 -20.12 -14.42
N THR A 1091 20.63 -20.99 -13.42
CA THR A 1091 20.96 -22.40 -13.59
C THR A 1091 19.72 -23.22 -13.95
N LEU A 1092 19.83 -24.20 -14.86
CA LEU A 1092 18.69 -25.06 -15.20
C LEU A 1092 18.51 -26.22 -14.22
N ALA A 1093 19.61 -26.88 -13.88
CA ALA A 1093 19.63 -28.03 -12.99
C ALA A 1093 20.98 -28.18 -12.29
N SER A 1094 21.04 -29.08 -11.31
CA SER A 1094 22.28 -29.52 -10.69
C SER A 1094 22.27 -31.02 -10.43
N PHE A 1095 23.45 -31.63 -10.41
CA PHE A 1095 23.64 -33.07 -10.32
C PHE A 1095 24.29 -33.50 -8.99
N ASP A 1096 23.68 -34.47 -8.29
CA ASP A 1096 24.24 -35.07 -7.08
C ASP A 1096 24.89 -36.43 -7.38
N VAL A 1097 26.22 -36.41 -7.49
CA VAL A 1097 27.03 -37.60 -7.77
C VAL A 1097 26.89 -38.69 -6.68
N ASN A 1098 26.68 -38.31 -5.42
CA ASN A 1098 26.56 -39.27 -4.33
C ASN A 1098 25.22 -40.00 -4.38
N ASN A 1099 24.13 -39.27 -4.61
CA ASN A 1099 22.81 -39.89 -4.80
C ASN A 1099 22.73 -40.69 -6.09
N TYR A 1100 23.40 -40.26 -7.17
CA TYR A 1100 23.54 -41.06 -8.38
C TYR A 1100 24.23 -42.41 -8.11
N LYS A 1101 25.34 -42.42 -7.36
CA LYS A 1101 26.01 -43.68 -6.97
C LYS A 1101 25.09 -44.58 -6.15
N ARG A 1102 24.32 -44.02 -5.22
CA ARG A 1102 23.32 -44.76 -4.44
C ARG A 1102 22.24 -45.35 -5.33
N TRP A 1103 21.73 -44.58 -6.28
CA TRP A 1103 20.76 -45.02 -7.29
C TRP A 1103 21.28 -46.20 -8.12
N LYS A 1104 22.52 -46.13 -8.61
CA LYS A 1104 23.15 -47.24 -9.36
C LYS A 1104 23.31 -48.53 -8.54
N SER A 1105 23.45 -48.42 -7.22
CA SER A 1105 23.60 -49.56 -6.30
C SER A 1105 22.29 -50.09 -5.72
N ALA A 1106 21.17 -49.40 -5.96
CA ALA A 1106 19.89 -49.72 -5.36
C ALA A 1106 19.14 -50.81 -6.14
N SER A 1107 18.24 -51.54 -5.46
CA SER A 1107 17.27 -52.41 -6.14
C SER A 1107 16.30 -51.57 -6.97
N SER A 1108 15.67 -52.15 -8.01
CA SER A 1108 14.79 -51.40 -8.91
C SER A 1108 13.61 -50.70 -8.20
N ASN A 1109 13.12 -51.23 -7.08
CA ASN A 1109 12.07 -50.58 -6.28
C ASN A 1109 12.62 -49.40 -5.46
N ASP A 1110 13.78 -49.55 -4.82
CA ASP A 1110 14.40 -48.52 -3.99
C ASP A 1110 14.99 -47.37 -4.84
N ALA A 1111 15.46 -47.69 -6.05
CA ALA A 1111 16.01 -46.74 -7.01
C ALA A 1111 15.00 -45.66 -7.43
N SER A 1112 13.70 -45.98 -7.44
CA SER A 1112 12.65 -45.03 -7.83
C SER A 1112 12.51 -43.82 -6.89
N GLY A 1113 12.94 -43.94 -5.63
CA GLY A 1113 12.85 -42.89 -4.61
C GLY A 1113 14.11 -42.05 -4.42
N ILE A 1114 15.17 -42.30 -5.20
CA ILE A 1114 16.45 -41.59 -5.05
C ILE A 1114 16.56 -40.49 -6.10
N ALA A 1115 16.38 -39.24 -5.67
CA ALA A 1115 16.59 -38.08 -6.53
C ALA A 1115 18.08 -37.70 -6.59
N PHE A 1116 18.60 -37.56 -7.80
CA PHE A 1116 20.01 -37.19 -8.04
C PHE A 1116 20.19 -36.07 -9.07
N ILE A 1117 19.10 -35.60 -9.69
CA ILE A 1117 19.06 -34.37 -10.46
C ILE A 1117 18.11 -33.41 -9.76
N GLU A 1118 18.55 -32.19 -9.48
CA GLU A 1118 17.70 -31.13 -8.97
C GLU A 1118 17.44 -30.14 -10.09
N ILE A 1119 16.17 -29.95 -10.46
CA ILE A 1119 15.74 -29.09 -11.56
C ILE A 1119 15.17 -27.80 -10.99
N TYR A 1120 15.66 -26.67 -11.48
CA TYR A 1120 15.16 -25.35 -11.11
C TYR A 1120 14.00 -24.99 -12.06
N THR A 1121 12.80 -25.29 -11.58
CA THR A 1121 11.57 -25.35 -12.39
C THR A 1121 11.29 -24.05 -13.14
N GLN A 1122 11.47 -22.89 -12.51
CA GLN A 1122 11.23 -21.59 -13.16
C GLN A 1122 12.09 -21.41 -14.41
N ASN A 1123 13.38 -21.72 -14.31
CA ASN A 1123 14.33 -21.53 -15.41
C ASN A 1123 14.09 -22.54 -16.53
N LEU A 1124 13.86 -23.81 -16.17
CA LEU A 1124 13.57 -24.83 -17.16
C LEU A 1124 12.23 -24.58 -17.88
N ASN A 1125 11.20 -24.14 -17.14
CA ASN A 1125 9.91 -23.76 -17.72
C ASN A 1125 10.08 -22.61 -18.72
N LYS A 1126 10.84 -21.58 -18.35
CA LYS A 1126 11.15 -20.43 -19.20
C LYS A 1126 11.94 -20.83 -20.45
N HIS A 1127 12.97 -21.66 -20.28
CA HIS A 1127 13.76 -22.22 -21.38
C HIS A 1127 12.87 -23.01 -22.35
N PHE A 1128 11.97 -23.85 -21.84
CA PHE A 1128 11.03 -24.62 -22.63
C PHE A 1128 9.99 -23.76 -23.36
N VAL A 1129 9.35 -22.80 -22.68
CA VAL A 1129 8.32 -21.93 -23.25
C VAL A 1129 8.91 -21.02 -24.33
N ASN A 1130 10.03 -20.35 -24.05
CA ASN A 1130 10.56 -19.35 -24.97
C ASN A 1130 11.17 -19.96 -26.24
N LEU A 1131 11.64 -21.22 -26.17
CA LEU A 1131 12.07 -21.97 -27.34
C LEU A 1131 10.93 -22.72 -28.04
N GLY A 1132 9.69 -22.28 -27.83
CA GLY A 1132 8.52 -22.74 -28.58
C GLY A 1132 8.01 -24.11 -28.14
N PHE A 1133 8.02 -24.40 -26.84
CA PHE A 1133 7.56 -25.67 -26.26
C PHE A 1133 8.32 -26.89 -26.83
N ASN A 1134 9.63 -26.72 -27.03
CA ASN A 1134 10.45 -27.67 -27.75
C ASN A 1134 11.07 -28.73 -26.82
N HIS A 1135 10.47 -29.92 -26.83
CA HIS A 1135 10.92 -31.05 -26.02
C HIS A 1135 12.31 -31.58 -26.39
N ASP A 1136 12.82 -31.32 -27.60
CA ASP A 1136 14.17 -31.73 -28.00
C ASP A 1136 15.27 -30.89 -27.32
N VAL A 1137 14.93 -29.68 -26.84
CA VAL A 1137 15.83 -28.84 -26.02
C VAL A 1137 15.96 -29.41 -24.61
N VAL A 1138 14.82 -29.67 -23.95
CA VAL A 1138 14.80 -30.27 -22.60
C VAL A 1138 15.47 -31.65 -22.62
N ALA A 1139 15.34 -32.41 -23.72
CA ALA A 1139 16.05 -33.65 -23.91
C ALA A 1139 17.58 -33.48 -23.86
N ASP A 1140 18.12 -32.42 -24.48
CA ASP A 1140 19.56 -32.12 -24.49
C ASP A 1140 20.05 -31.69 -23.11
N ASP A 1141 19.23 -30.93 -22.37
CA ASP A 1141 19.53 -30.55 -20.98
C ASP A 1141 19.62 -31.78 -20.07
N LEU A 1142 18.69 -32.74 -20.19
CA LEU A 1142 18.74 -33.99 -19.42
C LEU A 1142 19.93 -34.89 -19.82
N ILE A 1143 20.31 -34.89 -21.10
CA ILE A 1143 21.50 -35.59 -21.59
C ILE A 1143 22.77 -35.00 -20.95
N HIS A 1144 22.87 -33.67 -20.90
CA HIS A 1144 23.95 -32.97 -20.23
C HIS A 1144 24.08 -33.42 -18.76
N GLU A 1145 22.98 -33.36 -17.99
CA GLU A 1145 23.00 -33.72 -16.57
C GLU A 1145 23.46 -35.18 -16.34
N LEU A 1146 23.01 -36.13 -17.17
CA LEU A 1146 23.38 -37.54 -17.00
C LEU A 1146 24.84 -37.86 -17.38
N PHE A 1147 25.51 -37.00 -18.14
CA PHE A 1147 26.95 -37.13 -18.37
C PHE A 1147 27.77 -36.90 -17.08
N HIS A 1148 27.30 -36.07 -16.14
CA HIS A 1148 27.97 -35.87 -14.84
C HIS A 1148 28.06 -37.16 -14.02
N GLY A 1149 27.05 -38.02 -14.11
CA GLY A 1149 27.05 -39.30 -13.41
C GLY A 1149 27.93 -40.35 -14.08
N SER A 1150 27.60 -40.68 -15.32
CA SER A 1150 28.17 -41.82 -16.06
C SER A 1150 29.60 -41.60 -16.55
N ALA A 1151 29.90 -40.39 -17.03
CA ALA A 1151 31.20 -40.00 -17.57
C ALA A 1151 32.06 -39.24 -16.54
N GLN A 1152 31.50 -38.95 -15.35
CA GLN A 1152 32.16 -38.19 -14.27
C GLN A 1152 32.66 -36.83 -14.76
N THR A 1153 31.85 -36.15 -15.56
CA THR A 1153 32.20 -34.88 -16.19
C THR A 1153 32.08 -33.70 -15.22
N VAL A 1154 32.77 -32.62 -15.56
CA VAL A 1154 32.73 -31.31 -14.91
C VAL A 1154 32.24 -30.26 -15.91
N ASP A 1155 31.85 -29.09 -15.44
CA ASP A 1155 31.49 -27.97 -16.30
C ASP A 1155 32.63 -26.96 -16.41
N VAL A 1156 33.24 -26.89 -17.60
CA VAL A 1156 34.42 -26.06 -17.89
C VAL A 1156 34.14 -25.02 -18.97
N GLY A 1157 33.44 -25.41 -20.03
CA GLY A 1157 32.99 -24.50 -21.09
C GLY A 1157 31.54 -24.79 -21.45
N TYR A 1158 30.79 -23.75 -21.82
CA TYR A 1158 29.35 -23.84 -22.06
C TYR A 1158 28.95 -23.48 -23.49
N ALA A 1159 27.92 -24.16 -23.99
CA ALA A 1159 27.10 -23.68 -25.09
C ALA A 1159 25.93 -22.86 -24.51
N THR A 1160 25.76 -21.63 -24.98
CA THR A 1160 24.72 -20.71 -24.44
C THR A 1160 23.77 -20.26 -25.54
N ASP A 1161 22.50 -20.05 -25.20
CA ASP A 1161 21.54 -19.53 -26.18
C ASP A 1161 21.90 -18.09 -26.56
N THR A 1162 21.82 -17.81 -27.85
CA THR A 1162 22.13 -16.49 -28.42
C THR A 1162 20.91 -15.57 -28.50
N GLU A 1163 19.72 -16.13 -28.32
CA GLU A 1163 18.44 -15.45 -28.37
C GLU A 1163 17.53 -16.04 -27.30
N HIS A 1164 16.70 -15.21 -26.66
CA HIS A 1164 15.81 -15.69 -25.61
C HIS A 1164 14.62 -16.45 -26.17
N ALA A 1165 14.25 -16.24 -27.45
CA ALA A 1165 13.15 -16.92 -28.12
C ALA A 1165 13.52 -17.27 -29.56
N SER A 1166 13.09 -18.45 -30.03
CA SER A 1166 13.33 -18.90 -31.41
C SER A 1166 12.21 -19.75 -31.96
N HIS A 1167 11.84 -19.49 -33.22
CA HIS A 1167 10.88 -20.30 -33.98
C HIS A 1167 11.54 -21.18 -35.04
N SER A 1168 12.87 -21.11 -35.19
CA SER A 1168 13.61 -21.77 -36.28
C SER A 1168 14.59 -22.86 -35.81
N GLY A 1169 14.51 -23.23 -34.53
CA GLY A 1169 15.42 -24.14 -33.83
C GLY A 1169 16.30 -23.40 -32.81
N GLN A 1170 16.83 -24.13 -31.84
CA GLN A 1170 17.68 -23.59 -30.79
C GLN A 1170 19.03 -23.09 -31.36
N ARG A 1171 19.37 -21.82 -31.12
CA ARG A 1171 20.60 -21.19 -31.61
C ARG A 1171 21.63 -21.03 -30.50
N LEU A 1172 22.67 -21.85 -30.55
CA LEU A 1172 23.68 -21.97 -29.50
C LEU A 1172 25.02 -21.39 -29.96
N ASP A 1173 25.63 -20.56 -29.12
CA ASP A 1173 27.03 -20.18 -29.25
C ASP A 1173 27.92 -21.26 -28.64
N VAL A 1174 28.74 -21.91 -29.49
CA VAL A 1174 29.65 -22.99 -29.08
C VAL A 1174 31.11 -22.56 -29.01
N ALA A 1175 31.42 -21.26 -29.10
CA ALA A 1175 32.80 -20.76 -29.14
C ALA A 1175 33.67 -21.30 -27.98
N GLN A 1176 33.14 -21.31 -26.75
CA GLN A 1176 33.89 -21.82 -25.59
C GLN A 1176 34.24 -23.30 -25.70
N LEU A 1177 33.36 -24.11 -26.29
CA LEU A 1177 33.59 -25.54 -26.49
C LEU A 1177 34.70 -25.78 -27.52
N LEU A 1178 34.72 -24.96 -28.58
CA LEU A 1178 35.76 -24.99 -29.61
C LEU A 1178 37.12 -24.53 -29.07
N ASP A 1179 37.13 -23.49 -28.24
CA ASP A 1179 38.33 -23.01 -27.56
C ASP A 1179 38.85 -24.03 -26.54
N LEU A 1180 37.95 -24.73 -25.83
CA LEU A 1180 38.32 -25.82 -24.93
C LEU A 1180 38.99 -26.97 -25.68
N ALA A 1181 38.39 -27.39 -26.80
CA ALA A 1181 38.92 -28.45 -27.66
C ALA A 1181 40.24 -28.08 -28.35
N SER A 1182 40.50 -26.78 -28.52
CA SER A 1182 41.74 -26.25 -29.13
C SER A 1182 42.83 -25.91 -28.10
N GLY A 1183 42.55 -26.01 -26.79
CA GLY A 1183 43.49 -25.64 -25.72
C GLY A 1183 43.65 -24.13 -25.53
N ASN A 1184 42.65 -23.36 -25.94
CA ASN A 1184 42.63 -21.90 -25.93
C ASN A 1184 41.69 -21.28 -24.87
N LEU A 1185 40.88 -22.09 -24.18
CA LEU A 1185 40.01 -21.62 -23.11
C LEU A 1185 40.81 -21.37 -21.81
N LEU A 1186 40.68 -20.19 -21.21
CA LEU A 1186 41.41 -19.78 -20.00
C LEU A 1186 40.93 -20.49 -18.73
N VAL A 1187 41.88 -20.80 -17.80
CA VAL A 1187 41.56 -21.37 -16.49
C VAL A 1187 41.14 -20.26 -15.51
N GLY A 1188 39.84 -19.96 -15.48
CA GLY A 1188 39.31 -18.87 -14.65
C GLY A 1188 39.73 -17.47 -15.14
N ASP A 1189 39.59 -16.45 -14.27
CA ASP A 1189 39.86 -15.04 -14.61
C ASP A 1189 41.28 -14.56 -14.22
N SER A 1190 42.15 -15.44 -13.72
CA SER A 1190 43.53 -15.10 -13.37
C SER A 1190 44.52 -15.51 -14.48
N SER A 1191 45.72 -14.95 -14.47
CA SER A 1191 46.79 -15.14 -15.47
C SER A 1191 47.39 -16.56 -15.52
N ALA A 1192 46.64 -17.58 -15.14
CA ALA A 1192 47.08 -18.96 -14.89
C ALA A 1192 46.74 -19.91 -16.06
N GLY A 1193 47.22 -19.60 -17.26
CA GLY A 1193 47.24 -20.54 -18.41
C GLY A 1193 45.86 -20.97 -18.97
N ASN A 1194 45.91 -21.82 -20.01
CA ASN A 1194 44.72 -22.37 -20.67
C ASN A 1194 44.42 -23.80 -20.19
N HIS A 1195 43.16 -24.21 -20.26
CA HIS A 1195 42.74 -25.58 -20.03
C HIS A 1195 43.39 -26.54 -21.04
N ALA A 1196 43.80 -27.72 -20.57
CA ALA A 1196 44.32 -28.76 -21.44
C ALA A 1196 43.20 -29.32 -22.35
N VAL A 1197 43.54 -29.67 -23.60
CA VAL A 1197 42.61 -30.24 -24.59
C VAL A 1197 41.86 -31.46 -24.06
N SER A 1198 42.50 -32.27 -23.19
CA SER A 1198 41.87 -33.44 -22.57
C SER A 1198 40.59 -33.11 -21.79
N LYS A 1199 40.45 -31.87 -21.30
CA LYS A 1199 39.26 -31.40 -20.59
C LYS A 1199 38.00 -31.38 -21.45
N ALA A 1200 38.12 -31.34 -22.78
CA ALA A 1200 36.97 -31.41 -23.67
C ALA A 1200 36.18 -32.73 -23.52
N PHE A 1201 36.85 -33.85 -23.24
CA PHE A 1201 36.19 -35.13 -22.95
C PHE A 1201 35.68 -35.26 -21.51
N GLU A 1202 36.11 -34.37 -20.63
CA GLU A 1202 35.65 -34.27 -19.24
C GLU A 1202 34.55 -33.21 -19.09
N ASN A 1203 34.15 -32.53 -20.18
CA ASN A 1203 33.15 -31.46 -20.18
C ASN A 1203 31.78 -31.99 -20.61
N ALA A 1204 30.75 -31.82 -19.77
CA ALA A 1204 29.41 -32.34 -20.02
C ALA A 1204 28.78 -31.74 -21.30
N ASP A 1205 28.92 -30.43 -21.49
CA ASP A 1205 28.34 -29.73 -22.65
C ASP A 1205 29.00 -30.13 -23.98
N SER A 1206 30.32 -30.41 -23.97
CA SER A 1206 31.00 -30.93 -25.17
C SER A 1206 30.42 -32.28 -25.61
N LEU A 1207 30.09 -33.15 -24.65
CA LEU A 1207 29.46 -34.45 -24.91
C LEU A 1207 27.99 -34.32 -25.31
N ALA A 1208 27.24 -33.42 -24.69
CA ALA A 1208 25.83 -33.16 -25.02
C ALA A 1208 25.70 -32.59 -26.45
N ILE A 1209 26.49 -31.56 -26.81
CA ILE A 1209 26.49 -30.98 -28.16
C ILE A 1209 26.96 -31.99 -29.21
N ALA A 1210 27.96 -32.81 -28.91
CA ALA A 1210 28.36 -33.90 -29.80
C ALA A 1210 27.22 -34.90 -30.03
N THR A 1211 26.51 -35.29 -28.97
CA THR A 1211 25.35 -36.19 -29.04
C THR A 1211 24.24 -35.61 -29.92
N SER A 1212 23.91 -34.33 -29.74
CA SER A 1212 22.87 -33.65 -30.51
C SER A 1212 23.25 -33.47 -31.98
N LEU A 1213 24.50 -33.11 -32.28
CA LEU A 1213 24.98 -33.00 -33.66
C LEU A 1213 25.01 -34.38 -34.35
N LEU A 1214 25.39 -35.45 -33.66
CA LEU A 1214 25.35 -36.81 -34.22
C LEU A 1214 23.91 -37.29 -34.46
N SER A 1215 23.00 -36.99 -33.55
CA SER A 1215 21.56 -37.23 -33.77
C SER A 1215 21.02 -36.42 -34.94
N GLN A 1216 21.44 -35.15 -35.07
CA GLN A 1216 21.09 -34.28 -36.19
C GLN A 1216 21.67 -34.82 -37.50
N MET A 1217 22.88 -35.37 -37.52
CA MET A 1217 23.43 -36.05 -38.69
C MET A 1217 22.54 -37.21 -39.15
N ALA A 1218 21.89 -37.92 -38.20
CA ALA A 1218 20.97 -39.01 -38.50
C ALA A 1218 19.61 -38.53 -39.02
N THR A 1219 19.13 -37.38 -38.55
CA THR A 1219 17.73 -36.95 -38.66
C THR A 1219 17.50 -35.72 -39.55
N ASP A 1220 18.50 -34.84 -39.67
CA ASP A 1220 18.52 -33.62 -40.49
C ASP A 1220 19.97 -33.31 -40.94
N LYS A 1221 20.44 -34.10 -41.91
CA LYS A 1221 21.80 -34.00 -42.47
C LYS A 1221 22.10 -32.61 -43.03
N THR A 1222 21.11 -31.94 -43.62
CA THR A 1222 21.29 -30.60 -44.20
C THR A 1222 21.64 -29.55 -43.14
N THR A 1223 20.93 -29.53 -42.01
CA THR A 1223 21.26 -28.60 -40.92
C THR A 1223 22.59 -28.96 -40.26
N PHE A 1224 22.89 -30.25 -40.11
CA PHE A 1224 24.20 -30.71 -39.62
C PHE A 1224 25.36 -30.19 -40.49
N ASP A 1225 25.26 -30.33 -41.81
CA ASP A 1225 26.32 -29.87 -42.74
C ASP A 1225 26.51 -28.35 -42.68
N ARG A 1226 25.42 -27.60 -42.50
CA ARG A 1226 25.46 -26.15 -42.29
C ARG A 1226 26.18 -25.79 -40.98
N ASN A 1227 25.85 -26.46 -39.88
CA ASN A 1227 26.51 -26.26 -38.59
C ASN A 1227 28.01 -26.58 -38.67
N MET A 1228 28.39 -27.69 -39.29
CA MET A 1228 29.79 -28.06 -39.47
C MET A 1228 30.56 -27.06 -40.35
N THR A 1229 29.90 -26.44 -41.33
CA THR A 1229 30.51 -25.36 -42.13
C THR A 1229 30.79 -24.11 -41.30
N ILE A 1230 29.87 -23.73 -40.42
CA ILE A 1230 30.03 -22.59 -39.49
C ILE A 1230 31.21 -22.85 -38.54
N ILE A 1231 31.22 -24.01 -37.90
CA ILE A 1231 32.27 -24.41 -36.95
C ILE A 1231 33.65 -24.40 -37.64
N ARG A 1232 33.79 -25.00 -38.83
CA ARG A 1232 35.06 -25.02 -39.57
C ARG A 1232 35.54 -23.62 -39.91
N ARG A 1233 34.65 -22.76 -40.43
CA ARG A 1233 35.01 -21.38 -40.77
C ARG A 1233 35.55 -20.61 -39.56
N ALA A 1234 34.93 -20.80 -38.39
CA ALA A 1234 35.39 -20.16 -37.16
C ALA A 1234 36.79 -20.65 -36.73
N LEU A 1235 37.00 -21.97 -36.74
CA LEU A 1235 38.30 -22.58 -36.41
C LEU A 1235 39.41 -22.17 -37.40
N ASP A 1236 39.11 -22.11 -38.70
CA ASP A 1236 40.07 -21.70 -39.73
C ASP A 1236 40.42 -20.21 -39.58
N SER A 1237 39.42 -19.37 -39.27
CA SER A 1237 39.60 -17.92 -39.11
C SER A 1237 40.37 -17.55 -37.82
N SER A 1238 40.29 -18.39 -36.78
CA SER A 1238 41.00 -18.14 -35.52
C SER A 1238 42.51 -18.39 -35.62
N GLY A 1239 42.95 -19.19 -36.61
CA GLY A 1239 44.36 -19.49 -36.83
C GLY A 1239 45.05 -20.13 -35.61
N GLY A 1240 44.30 -20.88 -34.80
CA GLY A 1240 44.80 -21.51 -33.57
C GLY A 1240 44.83 -20.60 -32.34
N ARG A 1241 44.26 -19.39 -32.42
CA ARG A 1241 44.03 -18.49 -31.26
C ARG A 1241 42.63 -18.67 -30.70
N ALA A 1242 42.38 -18.10 -29.52
CA ALA A 1242 41.05 -18.07 -28.90
C ALA A 1242 40.02 -17.34 -29.79
N ILE A 1243 38.80 -17.89 -29.87
CA ILE A 1243 37.72 -17.36 -30.68
C ILE A 1243 36.99 -16.27 -29.89
N GLY A 1244 37.29 -15.01 -30.19
CA GLY A 1244 36.68 -13.86 -29.51
C GLY A 1244 35.28 -13.46 -29.98
N GLN A 1245 34.67 -14.18 -30.94
CA GLN A 1245 33.36 -13.87 -31.52
C GLN A 1245 32.42 -15.09 -31.40
N PRO A 1246 31.10 -14.89 -31.23
CA PRO A 1246 30.15 -16.01 -31.12
C PRO A 1246 30.15 -16.94 -32.34
N VAL A 1247 30.17 -18.25 -32.09
CA VAL A 1247 30.06 -19.30 -33.11
C VAL A 1247 28.69 -19.96 -33.00
N VAL A 1248 27.72 -19.41 -33.74
CA VAL A 1248 26.31 -19.77 -33.57
C VAL A 1248 25.90 -20.93 -34.48
N ILE A 1249 25.50 -22.06 -33.88
CA ILE A 1249 24.93 -23.23 -34.57
C ILE A 1249 23.44 -23.37 -34.29
N THR A 1250 22.71 -24.10 -35.14
CA THR A 1250 21.26 -24.36 -34.97
C THR A 1250 20.98 -25.83 -34.70
N LEU A 1251 20.48 -26.14 -33.50
CA LEU A 1251 20.01 -27.47 -33.10
C LEU A 1251 18.49 -27.45 -32.92
N ASN A 1252 17.90 -28.63 -32.67
CA ASN A 1252 16.51 -28.74 -32.18
C ASN A 1252 15.47 -27.97 -33.02
N LYS A 1253 15.48 -28.11 -34.34
CA LYS A 1253 14.43 -27.49 -35.17
C LYS A 1253 13.06 -28.09 -34.83
N PRO A 1254 12.00 -27.26 -34.72
CA PRO A 1254 10.63 -27.76 -34.60
C PRO A 1254 10.33 -28.71 -35.76
N ARG A 1255 9.72 -29.85 -35.46
CA ARG A 1255 9.34 -30.86 -36.46
C ARG A 1255 7.96 -30.59 -37.04
#